data_AF-A0A669CUS3-F1
#
_entry.id   AF-A0A669CUS3-F1
#
_cell.length_a   1.000
_cell.length_b   1.000
_cell.length_c   1.000
_cell.angle_alpha   90.00
_cell.angle_beta   90.00
_cell.angle_gamma   90.00
#
_symmetry.space_group_name_H-M   'P 1'
#
loop_
_entity.id
_entity.type
_entity.pdbx_description
1 polymer ?
#
loop_
_entity_poly.entity_id
_entity_poly.type
_entity_poly.pdbx_seq_one_letter_code
_entity_poly.pdbx_strand_id
1 'polypeptide(L)'
;MGRVATIKMMILPKINYLFLMIPNKPSQDWFRSLDSYISKFLWKDKPPRISLKTLQRTKDKGGLDLPNFQQYFLANRLQFISEWLKHTFLDEPWLDVEQALCNDLEISDLPFISSNIKRHECFKSVNISSSLTAWWEFLKITESSLIPCKRTPIWNNPDILQNNNMINFPEWSCKGIKYLEHILEGTEFIPFDRLVAQYGINKKRFLEYQQIKSIVKKKFYLSQAELQTPPSVVHFLTLKSPKLLSKIYRTLSKIDESISLPIAKWEADLSVSLDQNVWSQVCLKTFKLIKNPSLQLIQYKILHRVHYTGHRMFKMGFTSSNNCSHCQGNTPDNYIHALWFCPPVQKFWREICEDLSKCLKCKIPTSPLVCLLGKLDDVTTETNTVHMVFTALCIAKKTVLMNWKNKNNLNSSQYRNHLIDHIIRSGDGVQYSAARSELKRGIREAKAAYKRRIEDHFSTNSSRQVWQGVQHLTNYKPCNTTLTEGNAELAEELNHFFARFEVKGPEAAAAKTSDSSSSPSLIVQEYEVRRTLRAVNPRKAAGPDGVTAKVLKECADQLAGVFTKIFNTSLSQSCIPPCLKSATIVPLPKRTNISSLNDYRPVALTPVIMKCFEKLVRRHIMSCLPPNLDPLQFAYRANRSTEDAIATTLHTTISHLEVQGRYARLLFVDFSSAFNTILPDRLIVKLLEIGLPSTTCRWIRDFLSDRVQRVRVGPHLSSALSLNTGSPQGCVLSPLLYTLYTHDCVSTHPDNAVIKFADDTTVVGLISGGDETAYRAEVQRLSDWCVDNNLDLNTTKTKELVVDFRRRKSELQPVSINGECVERVSSFKFLGVHIDTDLQWSSNTSAVLKKAQQRLHFLRILRKMDLKKELLTVFYRCSIESVLTYCIGVWFSSCTTAHRKALQRVINMAQKIIGHPLPSLKDLYSTRCLKRARSILRDCTHPGHRVFKLLPSGRRFRLLRSRTNRLKDSFYNRAIALINANS
;
A
#
# COMPACT_ATOMS: atom_id res chain seq x y z
N MET A 1 20.48 -23.27 -5.91
CA MET A 1 21.49 -22.19 -5.89
C MET A 1 20.90 -20.81 -6.15
N GLY A 2 20.40 -20.47 -7.35
CA GLY A 2 19.91 -19.10 -7.65
C GLY A 2 18.80 -18.57 -6.71
N ARG A 3 17.85 -19.41 -6.27
CA ARG A 3 16.80 -19.00 -5.32
C ARG A 3 17.33 -18.69 -3.91
N VAL A 4 18.32 -19.45 -3.44
CA VAL A 4 19.02 -19.16 -2.17
C VAL A 4 19.73 -17.81 -2.27
N ALA A 5 20.39 -17.52 -3.39
CA ALA A 5 21.00 -16.21 -3.63
C ALA A 5 19.96 -15.07 -3.64
N THR A 6 18.77 -15.32 -4.22
CA THR A 6 17.66 -14.36 -4.22
C THR A 6 17.22 -14.01 -2.81
N ILE A 7 17.08 -15.01 -1.92
CA ILE A 7 16.74 -14.80 -0.51
C ILE A 7 17.81 -13.94 0.16
N LYS A 8 19.09 -14.27 -0.02
CA LYS A 8 20.22 -13.52 0.57
C LYS A 8 20.31 -12.08 0.06
N MET A 9 20.08 -11.84 -1.22
CA MET A 9 20.35 -10.54 -1.85
C MET A 9 19.13 -9.61 -1.86
N MET A 10 17.90 -10.15 -1.86
CA MET A 10 16.69 -9.34 -1.98
C MET A 10 15.78 -9.37 -0.76
N ILE A 11 15.69 -10.52 -0.07
CA ILE A 11 14.75 -10.70 1.05
C ILE A 11 15.43 -10.33 2.37
N LEU A 12 16.64 -10.86 2.61
CA LEU A 12 17.39 -10.61 3.83
C LEU A 12 17.59 -9.12 4.14
N PRO A 13 17.98 -8.23 3.20
CA PRO A 13 18.13 -6.81 3.51
C PRO A 13 16.83 -6.14 3.96
N LYS A 14 15.68 -6.54 3.38
CA LYS A 14 14.37 -5.98 3.73
C LYS A 14 13.93 -6.41 5.13
N ILE A 15 14.10 -7.69 5.45
CA ILE A 15 13.73 -8.22 6.77
C ILE A 15 14.68 -7.68 7.84
N ASN A 16 15.99 -7.59 7.55
CA ASN A 16 16.95 -7.00 8.49
C ASN A 16 16.63 -5.54 8.80
N TYR A 17 16.20 -4.74 7.82
CA TYR A 17 15.73 -3.37 8.07
C TYR A 17 14.55 -3.34 9.05
N LEU A 18 13.59 -4.26 8.89
CA LEU A 18 12.46 -4.38 9.82
C LEU A 18 12.89 -4.79 11.22
N PHE A 19 13.81 -5.76 11.35
CA PHE A 19 14.36 -6.17 12.65
C PHE A 19 15.16 -5.07 13.35
N LEU A 20 15.72 -4.12 12.59
CA LEU A 20 16.40 -2.96 13.16
C LEU A 20 15.40 -1.92 13.65
N MET A 21 14.38 -1.59 12.84
CA MET A 21 13.42 -0.52 13.11
C MET A 21 12.31 -0.90 14.10
N ILE A 22 11.98 -2.19 14.20
CA ILE A 22 10.90 -2.69 15.05
C ILE A 22 11.53 -3.54 16.16
N PRO A 23 11.57 -3.05 17.41
CA PRO A 23 12.23 -3.73 18.52
C PRO A 23 11.44 -4.94 19.06
N ASN A 24 10.16 -5.06 18.73
CA ASN A 24 9.31 -6.18 19.15
C ASN A 24 9.77 -7.52 18.54
N LYS A 25 9.94 -8.54 19.40
CA LYS A 25 10.20 -9.93 18.98
C LYS A 25 8.98 -10.49 18.24
N PRO A 26 9.10 -10.89 16.96
CA PRO A 26 8.03 -11.58 16.27
C PRO A 26 7.68 -12.91 16.96
N SER A 27 6.42 -13.35 16.87
CA SER A 27 6.00 -14.64 17.43
C SER A 27 6.70 -15.82 16.76
N GLN A 28 6.79 -16.96 17.45
CA GLN A 28 7.39 -18.15 16.86
C GLN A 28 6.60 -18.65 15.64
N ASP A 29 5.28 -18.47 15.62
CA ASP A 29 4.42 -18.80 14.48
C ASP A 29 4.68 -17.92 13.27
N TRP A 30 5.07 -16.67 13.49
CA TRP A 30 5.52 -15.79 12.41
C TRP A 30 6.79 -16.32 11.75
N PHE A 31 7.79 -16.74 12.54
CA PHE A 31 9.01 -17.35 12.01
C PHE A 31 8.73 -18.67 11.29
N ARG A 32 7.87 -19.54 11.85
CA ARG A 32 7.44 -20.79 11.20
C ARG A 32 6.74 -20.53 9.86
N SER A 33 5.90 -19.51 9.80
CA SER A 33 5.22 -19.10 8.57
C SER A 33 6.21 -18.60 7.51
N LEU A 34 7.18 -17.78 7.91
CA LEU A 34 8.23 -17.29 7.03
C LEU A 34 9.09 -18.45 6.47
N ASP A 35 9.49 -19.39 7.32
CA ASP A 35 10.23 -20.58 6.94
C ASP A 35 9.42 -21.47 5.97
N SER A 36 8.10 -21.58 6.18
CA SER A 36 7.20 -22.27 5.26
C SER A 36 7.17 -21.61 3.87
N TYR A 37 7.04 -20.28 3.80
CA TYR A 37 7.08 -19.55 2.53
C TYR A 37 8.43 -19.68 1.82
N ILE A 38 9.53 -19.60 2.57
CA ILE A 38 10.88 -19.80 2.02
C ILE A 38 11.03 -21.21 1.46
N SER A 39 10.56 -22.22 2.19
CA SER A 39 10.61 -23.61 1.75
C SER A 39 9.80 -23.81 0.45
N LYS A 40 8.56 -23.32 0.41
CA LYS A 40 7.71 -23.34 -0.81
C LYS A 40 8.41 -22.67 -2.00
N PHE A 41 9.01 -21.50 -1.79
CA PHE A 41 9.76 -20.80 -2.83
C PHE A 41 11.01 -21.57 -3.29
N LEU A 42 11.78 -22.15 -2.38
CA LEU A 42 12.98 -22.93 -2.71
C LEU A 42 12.64 -24.18 -3.53
N TRP A 43 11.51 -24.81 -3.26
CA TRP A 43 11.12 -26.09 -3.86
C TRP A 43 10.05 -26.00 -4.97
N LYS A 44 9.52 -24.81 -5.28
CA LYS A 44 8.35 -24.61 -6.18
C LYS A 44 7.13 -25.41 -5.70
N ASP A 45 6.79 -25.26 -4.42
CA ASP A 45 5.67 -25.95 -3.78
C ASP A 45 5.78 -27.49 -3.76
N LYS A 46 6.95 -28.04 -4.13
CA LYS A 46 7.26 -29.47 -4.01
C LYS A 46 7.77 -29.79 -2.60
N PRO A 47 7.64 -31.04 -2.12
CA PRO A 47 8.17 -31.44 -0.84
C PRO A 47 9.69 -31.23 -0.79
N PRO A 48 10.21 -30.69 0.34
CA PRO A 48 11.64 -30.40 0.49
C PRO A 48 12.45 -31.69 0.51
N ARG A 49 13.47 -31.78 -0.34
CA ARG A 49 14.37 -32.95 -0.38
C ARG A 49 15.53 -32.87 0.61
N ILE A 50 15.82 -31.65 1.07
CA ILE A 50 16.82 -31.34 2.08
C ILE A 50 16.12 -30.43 3.08
N SER A 51 16.30 -30.71 4.38
CA SER A 51 15.67 -29.93 5.44
C SER A 51 16.12 -28.47 5.40
N LEU A 52 15.26 -27.56 5.83
CA LEU A 52 15.60 -26.12 5.90
C LEU A 52 16.78 -25.88 6.85
N LYS A 53 16.82 -26.60 7.98
CA LYS A 53 17.91 -26.56 8.97
C LYS A 53 19.26 -26.90 8.33
N THR A 54 19.31 -27.93 7.48
CA THR A 54 20.52 -28.30 6.73
C THR A 54 20.93 -27.20 5.75
N LEU A 55 19.98 -26.59 5.02
CA LEU A 55 20.28 -25.51 4.08
C LEU A 55 20.81 -24.24 4.76
N GLN A 56 20.38 -23.98 6.00
CA GLN A 56 20.81 -22.83 6.81
C GLN A 56 22.23 -22.97 7.35
N ARG A 57 22.78 -24.19 7.43
CA ARG A 57 24.18 -24.40 7.85
C ARG A 57 25.17 -23.75 6.88
N THR A 58 26.39 -23.56 7.38
CA THR A 58 27.48 -23.03 6.57
C THR A 58 27.92 -24.04 5.50
N LYS A 59 28.53 -23.53 4.43
CA LYS A 59 29.01 -24.38 3.31
C LYS A 59 30.01 -25.45 3.73
N ASP A 60 30.86 -25.19 4.72
CA ASP A 60 31.80 -26.16 5.28
C ASP A 60 31.11 -27.29 6.04
N LYS A 61 29.89 -27.09 6.53
CA LYS A 61 29.13 -28.12 7.26
C LYS A 61 28.07 -28.81 6.39
N GLY A 62 28.13 -28.63 5.07
CA GLY A 62 27.18 -29.20 4.10
C GLY A 62 25.90 -28.36 3.89
N GLY A 63 25.88 -27.10 4.30
CA GLY A 63 24.76 -26.20 4.02
C GLY A 63 24.96 -25.29 2.80
N LEU A 64 24.08 -24.31 2.63
CA LEU A 64 24.15 -23.28 1.57
C LEU A 64 24.23 -21.86 2.15
N ASP A 65 24.54 -21.74 3.44
CA ASP A 65 24.43 -20.54 4.28
C ASP A 65 23.08 -19.81 4.12
N LEU A 66 21.98 -20.54 3.95
CA LEU A 66 20.66 -19.92 3.86
C LEU A 66 20.40 -19.11 5.15
N PRO A 67 19.89 -17.85 5.07
CA PRO A 67 19.68 -17.06 6.28
C PRO A 67 18.69 -17.73 7.24
N ASN A 68 19.07 -17.84 8.51
CA ASN A 68 18.16 -18.15 9.61
C ASN A 68 17.63 -16.85 10.20
N PHE A 69 16.38 -16.52 9.91
CA PHE A 69 15.81 -15.22 10.28
C PHE A 69 15.63 -15.04 11.79
N GLN A 70 15.48 -16.13 12.55
CA GLN A 70 15.42 -16.08 14.02
C GLN A 70 16.80 -15.72 14.60
N GLN A 71 17.87 -16.34 14.12
CA GLN A 71 19.24 -15.98 14.51
C GLN A 71 19.63 -14.57 14.03
N TYR A 72 19.13 -14.12 12.87
CA TYR A 72 19.33 -12.73 12.43
C TYR A 72 18.60 -11.72 13.31
N PHE A 73 17.40 -12.04 13.81
CA PHE A 73 16.71 -11.20 14.78
C PHE A 73 17.52 -11.09 16.07
N LEU A 74 17.98 -12.22 16.63
CA LEU A 74 18.86 -12.24 17.81
C LEU A 74 20.14 -11.42 17.57
N ALA A 75 20.82 -11.61 16.44
CA ALA A 75 22.03 -10.85 16.10
C ALA A 75 21.77 -9.34 15.94
N ASN A 76 20.58 -8.92 15.51
CA ASN A 76 20.20 -7.51 15.48
C ASN A 76 20.06 -6.94 16.89
N ARG A 77 19.36 -7.64 17.79
CA ARG A 77 19.17 -7.18 19.18
C ARG A 77 20.47 -7.20 19.99
N LEU A 78 21.32 -8.21 19.79
CA LEU A 78 22.62 -8.31 20.45
C LEU A 78 23.60 -7.17 20.09
N GLN A 79 23.43 -6.50 18.94
CA GLN A 79 24.25 -5.32 18.64
C GLN A 79 24.06 -4.22 19.66
N PHE A 80 22.82 -4.01 20.14
CA PHE A 80 22.55 -3.00 21.15
C PHE A 80 23.26 -3.31 22.46
N ILE A 81 23.30 -4.58 22.89
CA ILE A 81 24.09 -5.01 24.05
C ILE A 81 25.59 -4.74 23.86
N SER A 82 26.11 -4.96 22.65
CA SER A 82 27.50 -4.64 22.35
C SER A 82 27.79 -3.14 22.38
N GLU A 83 26.80 -2.28 22.10
CA GLU A 83 26.92 -0.83 22.21
C GLU A 83 26.77 -0.36 23.67
N TRP A 84 25.84 -0.94 24.46
CA TRP A 84 25.67 -0.65 25.89
C TRP A 84 26.95 -0.87 26.70
N LEU A 85 27.78 -1.83 26.28
CA LEU A 85 29.02 -2.19 26.97
C LEU A 85 30.24 -1.35 26.55
N LYS A 86 30.08 -0.40 25.63
CA LYS A 86 31.14 0.57 25.27
C LYS A 86 31.09 1.77 26.21
N HIS A 87 32.26 2.23 26.66
CA HIS A 87 32.39 3.30 27.65
C HIS A 87 32.26 4.73 27.10
N THR A 88 31.77 4.92 25.87
CA THR A 88 31.66 6.22 25.20
C THR A 88 30.20 6.55 24.89
N PHE A 89 29.46 7.03 25.89
CA PHE A 89 28.07 7.47 25.76
C PHE A 89 27.90 8.68 24.82
N LEU A 90 28.97 9.45 24.59
CA LEU A 90 28.94 10.75 23.88
C LEU A 90 28.71 10.66 22.36
N ASP A 91 28.87 9.49 21.73
CA ASP A 91 28.83 9.37 20.26
C ASP A 91 27.46 8.91 19.71
N GLU A 92 26.53 8.44 20.56
CA GLU A 92 25.30 7.76 20.15
C GLU A 92 24.09 8.24 20.97
N PRO A 93 23.34 9.28 20.51
CA PRO A 93 22.28 9.94 21.29
C PRO A 93 21.13 9.05 21.78
N TRP A 94 20.96 7.87 21.20
CA TRP A 94 19.93 6.92 21.62
C TRP A 94 20.32 6.17 22.91
N LEU A 95 21.62 6.05 23.22
CA LEU A 95 22.09 5.47 24.49
C LEU A 95 21.68 6.34 25.68
N ASP A 96 21.73 7.67 25.53
CA ASP A 96 21.29 8.60 26.58
C ASP A 96 19.81 8.41 26.92
N VAL A 97 18.98 8.19 25.89
CA VAL A 97 17.56 7.93 26.04
C VAL A 97 17.31 6.61 26.79
N GLU A 98 18.03 5.54 26.43
CA GLU A 98 17.86 4.26 27.12
C GLU A 98 18.45 4.26 28.54
N GLN A 99 19.54 4.99 28.76
CA GLN A 99 20.13 5.20 30.09
C GLN A 99 19.17 5.96 31.01
N ALA A 100 18.49 7.00 30.50
CA ALA A 100 17.48 7.74 31.28
C ALA A 100 16.31 6.85 31.74
N LEU A 101 15.98 5.79 31.00
CA LEU A 101 14.94 4.81 31.37
C LEU A 101 15.41 3.81 32.44
N CYS A 102 16.70 3.75 32.74
CA CYS A 102 17.28 2.83 33.72
C CYS A 102 17.28 3.38 35.15
N ASN A 103 16.92 4.65 35.35
CA ASN A 103 16.93 5.35 36.64
C ASN A 103 18.28 5.18 37.37
N ASP A 104 18.30 4.45 38.48
CA ASP A 104 19.46 4.29 39.37
C ASP A 104 20.44 3.17 38.94
N LEU A 105 20.19 2.52 37.79
CA LEU A 105 21.07 1.51 37.20
C LEU A 105 21.78 2.03 35.95
N GLU A 106 23.06 1.66 35.78
CA GLU A 106 23.77 1.90 34.52
C GLU A 106 23.30 0.87 33.46
N ILE A 107 23.06 1.33 32.23
CA ILE A 107 22.59 0.47 31.13
C ILE A 107 23.62 -0.63 30.78
N SER A 108 24.90 -0.34 31.00
CA SER A 108 26.01 -1.29 30.85
C SER A 108 25.96 -2.46 31.83
N ASP A 109 25.22 -2.33 32.93
CA ASP A 109 25.17 -3.31 34.01
C ASP A 109 24.04 -4.32 33.83
N LEU A 110 23.00 -3.95 33.09
CA LEU A 110 21.82 -4.79 32.86
C LEU A 110 22.13 -6.20 32.32
N PRO A 111 23.11 -6.42 31.41
CA PRO A 111 23.47 -7.76 30.93
C PRO A 111 24.01 -8.70 32.02
N PHE A 112 24.43 -8.16 33.16
CA PHE A 112 25.02 -8.90 34.29
C PHE A 112 24.03 -9.07 35.47
N ILE A 113 22.76 -8.69 35.27
CA ILE A 113 21.66 -8.87 36.23
C ILE A 113 20.75 -10.00 35.75
N SER A 114 20.18 -10.77 36.68
CA SER A 114 19.36 -11.94 36.35
C SER A 114 17.99 -11.52 35.80
N SER A 115 17.16 -12.52 35.48
CA SER A 115 15.79 -12.30 35.05
C SER A 115 14.91 -11.54 36.06
N ASN A 116 15.38 -11.30 37.29
CA ASN A 116 14.71 -10.44 38.28
C ASN A 116 14.58 -8.98 37.82
N ILE A 117 15.41 -8.51 36.87
CA ILE A 117 15.27 -7.19 36.26
C ILE A 117 13.91 -6.98 35.57
N LYS A 118 13.19 -8.06 35.23
CA LYS A 118 11.82 -7.99 34.69
C LYS A 118 10.83 -7.23 35.57
N ARG A 119 11.10 -7.13 36.88
CA ARG A 119 10.29 -6.38 37.84
C ARG A 119 10.64 -4.88 37.88
N HIS A 120 11.78 -4.50 37.33
CA HIS A 120 12.26 -3.12 37.30
C HIS A 120 11.59 -2.32 36.18
N GLU A 121 11.43 -1.01 36.39
CA GLU A 121 10.69 -0.13 35.47
C GLU A 121 11.31 -0.06 34.07
N CYS A 122 12.65 -0.10 33.97
CA CYS A 122 13.37 -0.07 32.70
C CYS A 122 12.97 -1.24 31.76
N PHE A 123 12.52 -2.37 32.31
CA PHE A 123 12.08 -3.52 31.51
C PHE A 123 10.72 -3.28 30.82
N LYS A 124 9.96 -2.25 31.20
CA LYS A 124 8.75 -1.82 30.45
C LYS A 124 9.12 -1.29 29.07
N SER A 125 10.35 -0.81 28.88
CA SER A 125 10.84 -0.38 27.56
C SER A 125 10.98 -1.57 26.64
N VAL A 126 10.36 -1.46 25.46
CA VAL A 126 10.39 -2.51 24.43
C VAL A 126 11.81 -2.77 23.93
N ASN A 127 12.63 -1.73 23.79
CA ASN A 127 14.01 -1.88 23.34
C ASN A 127 14.83 -2.67 24.36
N ILE A 128 14.82 -2.23 25.62
CA ILE A 128 15.60 -2.83 26.71
C ILE A 128 15.17 -4.29 26.93
N SER A 129 13.87 -4.54 27.04
CA SER A 129 13.33 -5.89 27.21
C SER A 129 13.67 -6.81 26.04
N SER A 130 13.59 -6.33 24.80
CA SER A 130 13.92 -7.13 23.61
C SER A 130 15.42 -7.48 23.53
N SER A 131 16.29 -6.54 23.87
CA SER A 131 17.76 -6.71 23.87
C SER A 131 18.21 -7.64 24.98
N LEU A 132 17.68 -7.49 26.20
CA LEU A 132 17.97 -8.40 27.33
C LEU A 132 17.42 -9.80 27.09
N THR A 133 16.22 -9.92 26.50
CA THR A 133 15.68 -11.24 26.13
C THR A 133 16.57 -11.93 25.10
N ALA A 134 17.10 -11.19 24.12
CA ALA A 134 18.05 -11.74 23.15
C ALA A 134 19.39 -12.12 23.79
N TRP A 135 19.85 -11.38 24.80
CA TRP A 135 21.03 -11.70 25.59
C TRP A 135 20.89 -13.01 26.35
N TRP A 136 19.79 -13.22 27.08
CA TRP A 136 19.57 -14.47 27.80
C TRP A 136 19.41 -15.67 26.85
N GLU A 137 18.78 -15.49 25.70
CA GLU A 137 18.72 -16.53 24.67
C GLU A 137 20.12 -16.84 24.12
N PHE A 138 20.99 -15.85 23.93
CA PHE A 138 22.39 -16.07 23.55
C PHE A 138 23.13 -16.94 24.58
N LEU A 139 23.04 -16.59 25.88
CA LEU A 139 23.65 -17.36 26.96
C LEU A 139 23.15 -18.79 27.02
N LYS A 140 21.84 -18.98 26.81
CA LYS A 140 21.23 -20.32 26.73
C LYS A 140 21.76 -21.12 25.54
N ILE A 141 21.92 -20.50 24.37
CA ILE A 141 22.43 -21.17 23.17
C ILE A 141 23.91 -21.54 23.35
N THR A 142 24.71 -20.72 24.03
CA THR A 142 26.13 -21.00 24.31
C THR A 142 26.37 -21.81 25.59
N GLU A 143 25.31 -22.31 26.24
CA GLU A 143 25.38 -23.05 27.51
C GLU A 143 26.24 -22.32 28.57
N SER A 144 26.12 -21.00 28.63
CA SER A 144 26.96 -20.13 29.47
C SER A 144 26.13 -19.50 30.59
N SER A 145 26.69 -19.43 31.80
CA SER A 145 26.14 -18.65 32.93
C SER A 145 27.02 -17.43 33.20
N LEU A 146 26.41 -16.30 33.55
CA LEU A 146 27.10 -15.02 33.81
C LEU A 146 26.85 -14.48 35.22
N ILE A 147 26.06 -15.18 36.04
CA ILE A 147 25.58 -14.65 37.32
C ILE A 147 25.80 -15.71 38.40
N PRO A 148 26.65 -15.43 39.40
CA PRO A 148 27.47 -14.21 39.55
C PRO A 148 28.66 -14.18 38.58
N CYS A 149 29.15 -13.00 38.19
CA CYS A 149 30.47 -12.82 37.58
C CYS A 149 31.18 -11.59 38.17
N LYS A 150 32.46 -11.37 37.81
CA LYS A 150 33.23 -10.19 38.26
C LYS A 150 32.51 -8.85 38.07
N ARG A 151 31.77 -8.69 36.96
CA ARG A 151 31.03 -7.47 36.58
C ARG A 151 29.59 -7.41 37.12
N THR A 152 29.19 -8.34 37.99
CA THR A 152 27.86 -8.25 38.61
C THR A 152 27.80 -6.99 39.50
N PRO A 153 26.85 -6.07 39.26
CA PRO A 153 26.73 -4.83 40.02
C PRO A 153 26.24 -5.10 41.44
N ILE A 154 26.75 -4.33 42.40
CA ILE A 154 26.37 -4.45 43.82
C ILE A 154 25.12 -3.60 44.11
N TRP A 155 25.11 -2.35 43.64
CA TRP A 155 24.09 -1.36 43.99
C TRP A 155 22.87 -1.42 43.09
N ASN A 156 21.69 -1.14 43.67
CA ASN A 156 20.40 -1.12 42.96
C ASN A 156 20.09 -2.41 42.18
N ASN A 157 20.77 -3.52 42.54
CA ASN A 157 20.64 -4.79 41.84
C ASN A 157 19.44 -5.56 42.41
N PRO A 158 18.43 -5.92 41.60
CA PRO A 158 17.26 -6.67 42.06
C PRO A 158 17.58 -8.11 42.52
N ASP A 159 18.80 -8.60 42.27
CA ASP A 159 19.29 -9.87 42.80
C ASP A 159 19.81 -9.77 44.24
N ILE A 160 20.24 -8.58 44.67
CA ILE A 160 20.89 -8.32 45.96
C ILE A 160 19.95 -7.49 46.83
N LEU A 161 19.13 -8.18 47.61
CA LEU A 161 18.07 -7.58 48.41
C LEU A 161 18.33 -7.72 49.91
N GLN A 162 18.07 -6.65 50.66
CA GLN A 162 17.98 -6.65 52.11
C GLN A 162 16.55 -6.32 52.51
N ASN A 163 15.86 -7.23 53.21
CA ASN A 163 14.45 -7.06 53.60
C ASN A 163 13.55 -6.63 52.42
N ASN A 164 13.74 -7.27 51.26
CA ASN A 164 13.07 -6.97 49.98
C ASN A 164 13.37 -5.59 49.34
N ASN A 165 14.27 -4.80 49.91
CA ASN A 165 14.73 -3.54 49.31
C ASN A 165 16.11 -3.73 48.66
N MET A 166 16.34 -3.05 47.53
CA MET A 166 17.64 -3.02 46.86
C MET A 166 18.63 -2.21 47.70
N ILE A 167 19.85 -2.72 47.86
CA ILE A 167 20.89 -2.02 48.62
C ILE A 167 21.53 -0.92 47.77
N ASN A 168 21.77 0.24 48.37
CA ASN A 168 22.51 1.34 47.76
C ASN A 168 23.23 2.13 48.86
N PHE A 169 24.57 2.11 48.85
CA PHE A 169 25.39 2.93 49.73
C PHE A 169 26.14 3.97 48.88
N PRO A 170 25.62 5.21 48.78
CA PRO A 170 26.17 6.24 47.89
C PRO A 170 27.65 6.54 48.15
N GLU A 171 28.07 6.52 49.42
CA GLU A 171 29.47 6.76 49.81
C GLU A 171 30.42 5.73 49.19
N TRP A 172 30.03 4.45 49.17
CA TRP A 172 30.84 3.38 48.59
C TRP A 172 30.85 3.44 47.05
N SER A 173 29.69 3.73 46.44
CA SER A 173 29.56 3.87 45.00
C SER A 173 30.40 5.04 44.45
N CYS A 174 30.35 6.21 45.10
CA CYS A 174 31.13 7.39 44.72
C CYS A 174 32.65 7.19 44.87
N LYS A 175 33.08 6.25 45.73
CA LYS A 175 34.50 5.88 45.89
C LYS A 175 34.98 4.84 44.89
N GLY A 176 34.14 4.44 43.93
CA GLY A 176 34.52 3.56 42.82
C GLY A 176 34.20 2.07 43.03
N ILE A 177 33.62 1.69 44.18
CA ILE A 177 33.17 0.31 44.40
C ILE A 177 31.85 0.11 43.67
N LYS A 178 31.87 -0.56 42.52
CA LYS A 178 30.66 -0.84 41.71
C LYS A 178 30.28 -2.32 41.58
N TYR A 179 31.26 -3.18 41.30
CA TYR A 179 31.05 -4.61 41.01
C TYR A 179 31.63 -5.55 42.09
N LEU A 180 31.23 -6.83 42.07
CA LEU A 180 31.72 -7.87 42.98
C LEU A 180 33.25 -7.99 43.02
N GLU A 181 33.96 -7.76 41.91
CA GLU A 181 35.42 -7.82 41.87
C GLU A 181 36.14 -6.79 42.76
N HIS A 182 35.44 -5.71 43.15
CA HIS A 182 36.02 -4.70 44.03
C HIS A 182 35.99 -5.10 45.51
N ILE A 183 35.19 -6.10 45.87
CA ILE A 183 35.02 -6.58 47.26
C ILE A 183 35.43 -8.05 47.44
N LEU A 184 35.69 -8.77 46.34
CA LEU A 184 36.12 -10.15 46.32
C LEU A 184 37.51 -10.28 45.68
N GLU A 185 38.40 -11.03 46.33
CA GLU A 185 39.66 -11.51 45.76
C GLU A 185 39.54 -13.03 45.59
N GLY A 186 39.37 -13.49 44.35
CA GLY A 186 38.95 -14.88 44.09
C GLY A 186 37.54 -15.14 44.63
N THR A 187 37.40 -16.04 45.58
CA THR A 187 36.12 -16.37 46.25
C THR A 187 36.00 -15.76 47.64
N GLU A 188 37.03 -15.07 48.13
CA GLU A 188 37.08 -14.51 49.49
C GLU A 188 36.82 -13.01 49.50
N PHE A 189 36.19 -12.53 50.57
CA PHE A 189 35.96 -11.10 50.75
C PHE A 189 37.23 -10.40 51.18
N ILE A 190 37.57 -9.31 50.50
CA ILE A 190 38.68 -8.45 50.88
C ILE A 190 38.45 -7.95 52.32
N PRO A 191 39.44 -8.02 53.21
CA PRO A 191 39.34 -7.48 54.57
C PRO A 191 38.97 -6.00 54.57
N PHE A 192 38.12 -5.57 55.52
CA PHE A 192 37.61 -4.19 55.58
C PHE A 192 38.73 -3.14 55.63
N ASP A 193 39.81 -3.40 56.37
CA ASP A 193 40.95 -2.47 56.47
C ASP A 193 41.65 -2.25 55.12
N ARG A 194 41.71 -3.28 54.25
CA ARG A 194 42.25 -3.14 52.89
C ARG A 194 41.32 -2.33 52.00
N LEU A 195 40.00 -2.49 52.12
CA LEU A 195 39.03 -1.68 51.38
C LEU A 195 39.07 -0.21 51.81
N VAL A 196 39.24 0.06 53.10
CA VAL A 196 39.44 1.40 53.65
C VAL A 196 40.72 2.03 53.08
N ALA A 197 41.83 1.29 53.03
CA ALA A 197 43.09 1.78 52.48
C ALA A 197 43.02 2.03 50.96
N GLN A 198 42.36 1.14 50.21
CA GLN A 198 42.32 1.18 48.75
C GLN A 198 41.32 2.20 48.19
N TYR A 199 40.13 2.31 48.79
CA TYR A 199 39.04 3.15 48.27
C TYR A 199 38.72 4.36 49.19
N GLY A 200 39.36 4.49 50.35
CA GLY A 200 39.16 5.62 51.25
C GLY A 200 37.78 5.66 51.91
N ILE A 201 37.26 4.50 52.31
CA ILE A 201 35.97 4.33 52.99
C ILE A 201 36.10 4.70 54.48
N ASN A 202 35.07 5.30 55.07
CA ASN A 202 35.08 5.62 56.50
C ASN A 202 35.08 4.36 57.39
N LYS A 203 36.04 4.26 58.32
CA LYS A 203 36.19 3.14 59.27
C LYS A 203 34.93 2.86 60.12
N LYS A 204 34.06 3.86 60.34
CA LYS A 204 32.80 3.70 61.10
C LYS A 204 31.73 2.88 60.35
N ARG A 205 31.92 2.57 59.07
CA ARG A 205 30.96 1.87 58.20
C ARG A 205 31.13 0.34 58.17
N PHE A 206 31.80 -0.25 59.15
CA PHE A 206 32.04 -1.70 59.20
C PHE A 206 30.75 -2.55 59.15
N LEU A 207 29.63 -2.04 59.70
CA LEU A 207 28.35 -2.74 59.63
C LEU A 207 27.82 -2.89 58.20
N GLU A 208 28.02 -1.89 57.33
CA GLU A 208 27.64 -1.94 55.91
C GLU A 208 28.43 -3.02 55.17
N TYR A 209 29.72 -3.19 55.49
CA TYR A 209 30.55 -4.28 54.98
C TYR A 209 30.01 -5.66 55.39
N GLN A 210 29.63 -5.85 56.67
CA GLN A 210 29.06 -7.11 57.15
C GLN A 210 27.69 -7.41 56.50
N GLN A 211 26.89 -6.38 56.25
CA GLN A 211 25.61 -6.51 55.53
C GLN A 211 25.83 -7.01 54.10
N ILE A 212 26.72 -6.37 53.32
CA ILE A 212 27.05 -6.80 51.96
C ILE A 212 27.56 -8.24 51.95
N LYS A 213 28.50 -8.56 52.86
CA LYS A 213 29.09 -9.89 52.98
C LYS A 213 28.05 -10.96 53.27
N SER A 214 27.11 -10.67 54.17
CA SER A 214 26.01 -11.59 54.51
C SER A 214 25.06 -11.82 53.33
N ILE A 215 24.62 -10.76 52.64
CA ILE A 215 23.66 -10.83 51.54
C ILE A 215 24.27 -11.59 50.34
N VAL A 216 25.50 -11.24 49.95
CA VAL A 216 26.17 -11.87 48.81
C VAL A 216 26.42 -13.36 49.07
N LYS A 217 26.87 -13.75 50.27
CA LYS A 217 27.04 -15.16 50.64
C LYS A 217 25.73 -15.94 50.69
N LYS A 218 24.63 -15.29 51.09
CA LYS A 218 23.31 -15.91 51.13
C LYS A 218 22.73 -16.12 49.73
N LYS A 219 23.02 -15.19 48.80
CA LYS A 219 22.43 -15.18 47.46
C LYS A 219 23.21 -15.99 46.44
N PHE A 220 24.54 -15.94 46.50
CA PHE A 220 25.41 -16.52 45.49
C PHE A 220 26.30 -17.60 46.10
N TYR A 221 26.39 -18.74 45.44
CA TYR A 221 27.46 -19.69 45.65
C TYR A 221 28.69 -19.16 44.89
N LEU A 222 29.80 -18.92 45.59
CA LEU A 222 30.98 -18.29 45.00
C LEU A 222 32.02 -19.39 44.67
N SER A 223 31.96 -19.94 43.46
CA SER A 223 33.03 -20.80 42.93
C SER A 223 33.97 -20.02 42.00
N GLN A 224 35.24 -20.44 41.94
CA GLN A 224 36.26 -19.76 41.13
C GLN A 224 35.99 -19.86 39.61
N ALA A 225 35.24 -20.88 39.17
CA ALA A 225 34.82 -21.05 37.78
C ALA A 225 33.63 -20.14 37.41
N GLU A 226 32.69 -19.89 38.34
CA GLU A 226 31.51 -19.05 38.08
C GLU A 226 31.85 -17.56 38.01
N LEU A 227 32.84 -17.10 38.79
CA LEU A 227 33.25 -15.69 38.76
C LEU A 227 33.99 -15.28 37.48
N GLN A 228 34.43 -16.24 36.65
CA GLN A 228 35.08 -15.96 35.37
C GLN A 228 34.06 -15.76 34.24
N THR A 229 34.29 -14.76 33.39
CA THR A 229 33.46 -14.53 32.21
C THR A 229 33.64 -15.68 31.21
N PRO A 230 32.56 -16.36 30.77
CA PRO A 230 32.67 -17.48 29.83
C PRO A 230 33.40 -17.10 28.53
N PRO A 231 34.19 -18.01 27.91
CA PRO A 231 34.93 -17.72 26.68
C PRO A 231 34.04 -17.23 25.52
N SER A 232 32.81 -17.74 25.42
CA SER A 232 31.78 -17.33 24.47
C SER A 232 31.40 -15.86 24.61
N VAL A 233 31.27 -15.40 25.85
CA VAL A 233 30.96 -14.01 26.22
C VAL A 233 32.17 -13.13 25.98
N VAL A 234 33.37 -13.55 26.39
CA VAL A 234 34.62 -12.83 26.10
C VAL A 234 34.79 -12.64 24.58
N HIS A 235 34.53 -13.67 23.80
CA HIS A 235 34.55 -13.58 22.33
C HIS A 235 33.52 -12.57 21.80
N PHE A 236 32.31 -12.55 22.34
CA PHE A 236 31.30 -11.56 21.97
C PHE A 236 31.74 -10.11 22.29
N LEU A 237 32.30 -9.89 23.48
CA LEU A 237 32.74 -8.57 23.95
C LEU A 237 33.92 -7.99 23.14
N THR A 238 34.71 -8.86 22.49
CA THR A 238 35.86 -8.44 21.65
C THR A 238 35.48 -8.09 20.21
N LEU A 239 34.22 -8.27 19.80
CA LEU A 239 33.77 -7.99 18.43
C LEU A 239 33.72 -6.47 18.14
N LYS A 240 34.65 -5.98 17.30
CA LYS A 240 34.69 -4.58 16.83
C LYS A 240 33.98 -4.34 15.49
N SER A 241 33.58 -3.09 15.20
CA SER A 241 33.15 -2.62 13.87
C SER A 241 34.34 -2.66 12.87
N PRO A 242 34.13 -2.83 11.55
CA PRO A 242 32.87 -2.87 10.80
C PRO A 242 32.23 -4.28 10.69
N LYS A 243 30.95 -4.32 10.29
CA LYS A 243 30.12 -5.53 10.06
C LYS A 243 29.76 -6.33 11.33
N LEU A 244 29.51 -5.63 12.44
CA LEU A 244 29.18 -6.22 13.74
C LEU A 244 28.02 -7.24 13.66
N LEU A 245 26.89 -6.89 13.02
CA LEU A 245 25.77 -7.81 12.76
C LEU A 245 26.21 -9.16 12.15
N SER A 246 27.06 -9.10 11.11
CA SER A 246 27.50 -10.29 10.40
C SER A 246 28.46 -11.13 11.24
N LYS A 247 29.26 -10.50 12.11
CA LYS A 247 30.15 -11.19 13.04
C LYS A 247 29.34 -11.91 14.12
N ILE A 248 28.39 -11.22 14.76
CA ILE A 248 27.51 -11.81 15.78
C ILE A 248 26.70 -12.97 15.20
N TYR A 249 26.10 -12.79 14.02
CA TYR A 249 25.37 -13.87 13.36
C TYR A 249 26.25 -15.09 13.08
N ARG A 250 27.50 -14.90 12.62
CA ARG A 250 28.44 -16.01 12.41
C ARG A 250 28.77 -16.73 13.70
N THR A 251 28.93 -16.02 14.81
CA THR A 251 29.15 -16.63 16.13
C THR A 251 27.95 -17.51 16.49
N LEU A 252 26.72 -16.98 16.37
CA LEU A 252 25.49 -17.76 16.61
C LEU A 252 25.35 -18.98 15.70
N SER A 253 25.72 -18.85 14.43
CA SER A 253 25.63 -19.95 13.46
C SER A 253 26.70 -21.03 13.64
N LYS A 254 27.78 -20.74 14.37
CA LYS A 254 28.92 -21.67 14.58
C LYS A 254 28.78 -22.57 15.81
N ILE A 255 27.77 -22.36 16.64
CA ILE A 255 27.61 -23.08 17.91
C ILE A 255 27.28 -24.58 17.67
N ASP A 256 26.62 -24.92 16.55
CA ASP A 256 26.39 -26.31 16.14
C ASP A 256 27.45 -26.73 15.11
N GLU A 257 28.52 -27.39 15.57
CA GLU A 257 29.65 -27.79 14.72
C GLU A 257 29.39 -29.07 13.89
N SER A 258 28.24 -29.71 14.05
CA SER A 258 27.94 -30.98 13.39
C SER A 258 27.84 -30.84 11.87
N ILE A 259 28.35 -31.84 11.14
CA ILE A 259 28.22 -31.88 9.66
C ILE A 259 26.85 -32.45 9.29
N SER A 260 26.14 -31.80 8.38
CA SER A 260 24.79 -32.19 7.94
C SER A 260 24.75 -33.22 6.80
N LEU A 261 25.89 -33.84 6.48
CA LEU A 261 25.99 -34.87 5.45
C LEU A 261 25.63 -36.25 6.02
N PRO A 262 25.16 -37.20 5.20
CA PRO A 262 24.93 -38.58 5.61
C PRO A 262 26.27 -39.35 5.73
N ILE A 263 27.16 -38.92 6.63
CA ILE A 263 28.53 -39.42 6.80
C ILE A 263 28.57 -40.93 7.02
N ALA A 264 27.85 -41.43 8.03
CA ALA A 264 27.82 -42.85 8.35
C ALA A 264 27.46 -43.75 7.16
N LYS A 265 26.61 -43.25 6.25
CA LYS A 265 26.24 -44.01 5.05
C LYS A 265 27.28 -43.92 3.94
N TRP A 266 28.04 -42.83 3.84
CA TRP A 266 29.16 -42.73 2.92
C TRP A 266 30.34 -43.58 3.38
N GLU A 267 30.63 -43.57 4.68
CA GLU A 267 31.69 -44.37 5.30
C GLU A 267 31.42 -45.87 5.19
N ALA A 268 30.16 -46.30 5.41
CA ALA A 268 29.76 -47.68 5.17
C ALA A 268 29.88 -48.11 3.69
N ASP A 269 29.43 -47.28 2.75
CA ASP A 269 29.46 -47.59 1.31
C ASP A 269 30.88 -47.61 0.73
N LEU A 270 31.80 -46.82 1.31
CA LEU A 270 33.18 -46.66 0.83
C LEU A 270 34.18 -47.46 1.67
N SER A 271 33.73 -48.10 2.75
CA SER A 271 34.55 -48.85 3.71
C SER A 271 35.75 -48.04 4.24
N VAL A 272 35.49 -46.77 4.59
CA VAL A 272 36.51 -45.85 5.15
C VAL A 272 35.94 -45.11 6.35
N SER A 273 36.82 -44.71 7.29
CA SER A 273 36.50 -43.75 8.35
C SER A 273 37.27 -42.45 8.06
N LEU A 274 36.57 -41.31 8.00
CA LEU A 274 37.19 -40.03 7.66
C LEU A 274 36.93 -38.97 8.73
N ASP A 275 37.96 -38.22 9.08
CA ASP A 275 37.84 -37.14 10.07
C ASP A 275 36.84 -36.06 9.63
N GLN A 276 36.22 -35.41 10.61
CA GLN A 276 35.26 -34.32 10.39
C GLN A 276 35.88 -33.14 9.60
N ASN A 277 37.20 -32.91 9.72
CA ASN A 277 37.91 -31.90 8.94
C ASN A 277 37.94 -32.25 7.45
N VAL A 278 38.14 -33.52 7.10
CA VAL A 278 38.15 -34.00 5.70
C VAL A 278 36.78 -33.78 5.07
N TRP A 279 35.70 -34.13 5.78
CA TRP A 279 34.33 -33.87 5.32
C TRP A 279 34.03 -32.38 5.12
N SER A 280 34.58 -31.53 5.99
CA SER A 280 34.43 -30.07 5.87
C SER A 280 35.15 -29.53 4.64
N GLN A 281 36.35 -30.04 4.34
CA GLN A 281 37.09 -29.70 3.13
C GLN A 281 36.38 -30.16 1.86
N VAL A 282 35.81 -31.37 1.84
CA VAL A 282 35.02 -31.89 0.72
C VAL A 282 33.85 -30.96 0.39
N CYS A 283 33.14 -30.46 1.41
CA CYS A 283 32.05 -29.51 1.22
C CYS A 283 32.55 -28.17 0.66
N LEU A 284 33.63 -27.61 1.23
CA LEU A 284 34.18 -26.32 0.82
C LEU A 284 34.79 -26.33 -0.58
N LYS A 285 35.48 -27.41 -0.98
CA LYS A 285 36.13 -27.55 -2.30
C LYS A 285 35.15 -27.29 -3.43
N THR A 286 33.91 -27.78 -3.30
CA THR A 286 32.83 -27.54 -4.27
C THR A 286 32.61 -26.06 -4.57
N PHE A 287 32.57 -25.22 -3.53
CA PHE A 287 32.25 -23.81 -3.67
C PHE A 287 33.49 -22.93 -3.91
N LYS A 288 34.68 -23.39 -3.47
CA LYS A 288 35.96 -22.69 -3.71
C LYS A 288 36.44 -22.89 -5.15
N LEU A 289 36.35 -24.12 -5.67
CA LEU A 289 36.91 -24.47 -6.97
C LEU A 289 35.91 -24.17 -8.10
N ILE A 290 34.62 -24.48 -7.99
CA ILE A 290 33.70 -24.35 -9.12
C ILE A 290 32.99 -23.00 -9.09
N LYS A 291 32.99 -22.25 -10.21
CA LYS A 291 32.17 -21.02 -10.37
C LYS A 291 30.78 -21.30 -10.95
N ASN A 292 30.61 -22.36 -11.74
CA ASN A 292 29.34 -22.69 -12.39
C ASN A 292 28.29 -23.23 -11.38
N PRO A 293 27.14 -22.53 -11.18
CA PRO A 293 26.14 -22.93 -10.18
C PRO A 293 25.45 -24.27 -10.46
N SER A 294 25.41 -24.72 -11.72
CA SER A 294 24.84 -26.02 -12.09
C SER A 294 25.74 -27.16 -11.63
N LEU A 295 27.05 -27.03 -11.84
CA LEU A 295 28.03 -28.03 -11.40
C LEU A 295 28.16 -28.07 -9.87
N GLN A 296 28.13 -26.91 -9.21
CA GLN A 296 28.05 -26.84 -7.74
C GLN A 296 26.82 -27.59 -7.21
N LEU A 297 25.65 -27.42 -7.85
CA LEU A 297 24.42 -28.09 -7.44
C LEU A 297 24.49 -29.61 -7.61
N ILE A 298 25.17 -30.09 -8.65
CA ILE A 298 25.35 -31.52 -8.90
C ILE A 298 26.19 -32.14 -7.79
N GLN A 299 27.36 -31.57 -7.50
CA GLN A 299 28.22 -32.06 -6.43
C GLN A 299 27.51 -31.98 -5.06
N TYR A 300 26.79 -30.89 -4.80
CA TYR A 300 25.99 -30.74 -3.59
C TYR A 300 24.94 -31.85 -3.43
N LYS A 301 24.16 -32.15 -4.47
CA LYS A 301 23.17 -33.22 -4.44
C LYS A 301 23.79 -34.60 -4.28
N ILE A 302 25.00 -34.80 -4.80
CA ILE A 302 25.75 -36.04 -4.62
C ILE A 302 26.10 -36.23 -3.15
N LEU A 303 26.73 -35.24 -2.52
CA LEU A 303 27.12 -35.28 -1.12
C LEU A 303 25.93 -35.56 -0.19
N HIS A 304 24.77 -34.95 -0.46
CA HIS A 304 23.53 -35.19 0.32
C HIS A 304 22.75 -36.45 -0.09
N ARG A 305 23.20 -37.20 -1.10
CA ARG A 305 22.54 -38.41 -1.61
C ARG A 305 21.07 -38.20 -1.98
N VAL A 306 20.77 -37.11 -2.71
CA VAL A 306 19.39 -36.67 -3.04
C VAL A 306 18.89 -37.18 -4.39
N HIS A 307 19.75 -37.80 -5.20
CA HIS A 307 19.34 -38.39 -6.48
C HIS A 307 18.47 -39.64 -6.29
N TYR A 308 17.56 -39.87 -7.24
CA TYR A 308 16.78 -41.11 -7.29
C TYR A 308 17.63 -42.22 -7.88
N THR A 309 17.43 -43.44 -7.40
CA THR A 309 18.03 -44.68 -7.93
C THR A 309 16.94 -45.73 -8.14
N GLY A 310 17.23 -46.81 -8.87
CA GLY A 310 16.29 -47.91 -9.07
C GLY A 310 15.77 -48.47 -7.74
N HIS A 311 16.65 -48.68 -6.75
CA HIS A 311 16.25 -49.11 -5.40
C HIS A 311 15.24 -48.16 -4.73
N ARG A 312 15.42 -46.84 -4.87
CA ARG A 312 14.48 -45.85 -4.30
C ARG A 312 13.17 -45.81 -5.06
N MET A 313 13.19 -45.98 -6.38
CA MET A 313 11.96 -46.04 -7.18
C MET A 313 11.15 -47.30 -6.88
N PHE A 314 11.81 -48.43 -6.68
CA PHE A 314 11.20 -49.70 -6.28
C PHE A 314 10.50 -49.56 -4.91
N LYS A 315 11.20 -49.00 -3.92
CA LYS A 315 10.60 -48.70 -2.59
C LYS A 315 9.42 -47.73 -2.64
N MET A 316 9.32 -46.92 -3.69
CA MET A 316 8.21 -45.97 -3.91
C MET A 316 7.11 -46.55 -4.82
N GLY A 317 7.23 -47.80 -5.28
CA GLY A 317 6.24 -48.47 -6.14
C GLY A 317 6.29 -48.06 -7.61
N PHE A 318 7.32 -47.34 -8.07
CA PHE A 318 7.42 -46.87 -9.46
C PHE A 318 8.13 -47.87 -10.41
N THR A 319 8.81 -48.88 -9.86
CA THR A 319 9.47 -49.94 -10.64
C THR A 319 9.18 -51.29 -10.02
N SER A 320 9.02 -52.33 -10.85
CA SER A 320 8.73 -53.71 -10.42
C SER A 320 9.97 -54.48 -9.94
N SER A 321 11.17 -53.98 -10.22
CA SER A 321 12.44 -54.60 -9.82
C SER A 321 13.32 -53.64 -9.03
N ASN A 322 14.00 -54.20 -8.04
CA ASN A 322 15.03 -53.55 -7.23
C ASN A 322 16.43 -53.64 -7.86
N ASN A 323 16.58 -54.49 -8.88
CA ASN A 323 17.87 -54.91 -9.40
C ASN A 323 18.31 -54.04 -10.58
N CYS A 324 19.63 -53.91 -10.74
CA CYS A 324 20.22 -53.17 -11.85
C CYS A 324 20.07 -53.96 -13.16
N SER A 325 19.46 -53.34 -14.18
CA SER A 325 19.25 -53.94 -15.51
C SER A 325 20.53 -54.10 -16.36
N HIS A 326 21.69 -53.67 -15.83
CA HIS A 326 22.96 -53.62 -16.54
C HIS A 326 24.07 -54.47 -15.89
N CYS A 327 23.72 -55.26 -14.86
CA CYS A 327 24.63 -56.14 -14.16
C CYS A 327 24.20 -57.59 -14.36
N GLN A 328 25.16 -58.48 -14.55
CA GLN A 328 24.89 -59.92 -14.52
C GLN A 328 24.79 -60.33 -13.05
N GLY A 329 23.56 -60.58 -12.57
CA GLY A 329 23.25 -60.96 -11.18
C GLY A 329 22.24 -60.03 -10.49
N ASN A 330 21.54 -60.54 -9.46
CA ASN A 330 20.53 -59.86 -8.64
C ASN A 330 21.10 -58.74 -7.74
N THR A 331 21.89 -57.85 -8.32
CA THR A 331 22.52 -56.73 -7.61
C THR A 331 21.53 -55.56 -7.46
N PRO A 332 21.27 -55.07 -6.23
CA PRO A 332 20.33 -53.98 -6.02
C PRO A 332 20.91 -52.66 -6.55
N ASP A 333 20.09 -51.85 -7.25
CA ASP A 333 20.50 -50.54 -7.80
C ASP A 333 20.48 -49.45 -6.70
N ASN A 334 21.34 -49.66 -5.70
CA ASN A 334 21.56 -48.74 -4.60
C ASN A 334 22.38 -47.51 -5.04
N TYR A 335 22.49 -46.52 -4.17
CA TYR A 335 23.09 -45.23 -4.51
C TYR A 335 24.56 -45.32 -4.97
N ILE A 336 25.38 -46.10 -4.26
CA ILE A 336 26.79 -46.27 -4.60
C ILE A 336 26.97 -47.15 -5.84
N HIS A 337 26.11 -48.15 -6.04
CA HIS A 337 26.10 -48.97 -7.25
C HIS A 337 25.78 -48.15 -8.50
N ALA A 338 24.76 -47.27 -8.42
CA ALA A 338 24.38 -46.40 -9.52
C ALA A 338 25.47 -45.41 -9.95
N LEU A 339 26.33 -44.97 -9.02
CA LEU A 339 27.37 -43.97 -9.27
C LEU A 339 28.78 -44.55 -9.46
N TRP A 340 29.03 -45.76 -8.95
CA TRP A 340 30.36 -46.36 -8.94
C TRP A 340 30.36 -47.82 -9.37
N PHE A 341 29.74 -48.75 -8.63
CA PHE A 341 29.96 -50.20 -8.85
C PHE A 341 29.34 -50.80 -10.11
N CYS A 342 28.47 -50.08 -10.83
CA CYS A 342 27.87 -50.60 -12.05
C CYS A 342 28.92 -50.70 -13.18
N PRO A 343 29.05 -51.85 -13.89
CA PRO A 343 30.14 -52.06 -14.86
C PRO A 343 30.28 -50.99 -15.96
N PRO A 344 29.20 -50.51 -16.60
CA PRO A 344 29.29 -49.39 -17.57
C PRO A 344 29.80 -48.10 -16.95
N VAL A 345 29.47 -47.83 -15.69
CA VAL A 345 29.89 -46.62 -14.95
C VAL A 345 31.37 -46.73 -14.55
N GLN A 346 31.83 -47.91 -14.12
CA GLN A 346 33.25 -48.15 -13.82
C GLN A 346 34.14 -48.03 -15.07
N LYS A 347 33.66 -48.53 -16.22
CA LYS A 347 34.35 -48.36 -17.50
C LYS A 347 34.51 -46.87 -17.84
N PHE A 348 33.42 -46.11 -17.75
CA PHE A 348 33.43 -44.66 -17.99
C PHE A 348 34.38 -43.88 -17.05
N TRP A 349 34.39 -44.20 -15.75
CA TRP A 349 35.32 -43.56 -14.80
C TRP A 349 36.78 -43.87 -15.11
N ARG A 350 37.12 -45.11 -15.50
CA ARG A 350 38.48 -45.48 -15.90
C ARG A 350 38.93 -44.69 -17.13
N GLU A 351 38.11 -44.64 -18.18
CA GLU A 351 38.40 -43.89 -19.40
C GLU A 351 38.67 -42.40 -19.10
N ILE A 352 37.84 -41.76 -18.27
CA ILE A 352 38.03 -40.34 -17.91
C ILE A 352 39.28 -40.10 -17.09
N CYS A 353 39.56 -40.93 -16.09
CA CYS A 353 40.76 -40.77 -15.26
C CYS A 353 42.02 -40.99 -16.09
N GLU A 354 42.05 -41.97 -16.99
CA GLU A 354 43.16 -42.20 -17.93
C GLU A 354 43.35 -41.04 -18.90
N ASP A 355 42.26 -40.54 -19.50
CA ASP A 355 42.30 -39.38 -20.41
C ASP A 355 42.81 -38.13 -19.71
N LEU A 356 42.31 -37.84 -18.50
CA LEU A 356 42.75 -36.69 -17.71
C LEU A 356 44.21 -36.84 -17.27
N SER A 357 44.64 -38.05 -16.91
CA SER A 357 46.04 -38.33 -16.55
C SER A 357 47.00 -38.10 -17.70
N LYS A 358 46.62 -38.50 -18.92
CA LYS A 358 47.41 -38.24 -20.14
C LYS A 358 47.46 -36.74 -20.45
N CYS A 359 46.32 -36.05 -20.37
CA CYS A 359 46.22 -34.63 -20.72
C CYS A 359 46.96 -33.71 -19.74
N LEU A 360 46.91 -34.01 -18.44
CA LEU A 360 47.47 -33.17 -17.38
C LEU A 360 48.84 -33.64 -16.88
N LYS A 361 49.37 -34.74 -17.45
CA LYS A 361 50.64 -35.37 -17.05
C LYS A 361 50.73 -35.66 -15.54
N CYS A 362 49.60 -36.00 -14.90
CA CYS A 362 49.51 -36.31 -13.47
C CYS A 362 48.71 -37.61 -13.25
N LYS A 363 49.11 -38.44 -12.28
CA LYS A 363 48.43 -39.72 -12.00
C LYS A 363 47.15 -39.46 -11.21
N ILE A 364 45.99 -39.69 -11.82
CA ILE A 364 44.67 -39.52 -11.20
C ILE A 364 44.15 -40.91 -10.86
N PRO A 365 44.05 -41.28 -9.57
CA PRO A 365 43.61 -42.61 -9.18
C PRO A 365 42.10 -42.77 -9.44
N THR A 366 41.72 -43.88 -10.08
CA THR A 366 40.33 -44.28 -10.26
C THR A 366 39.76 -44.87 -8.97
N SER A 367 39.57 -44.00 -7.99
CA SER A 367 39.00 -44.32 -6.67
C SER A 367 37.69 -43.57 -6.45
N PRO A 368 36.70 -44.15 -5.75
CA PRO A 368 35.44 -43.46 -5.45
C PRO A 368 35.65 -42.22 -4.57
N LEU A 369 36.71 -42.18 -3.75
CA LEU A 369 37.07 -40.98 -2.96
C LEU A 369 37.45 -39.80 -3.84
N VAL A 370 38.17 -40.06 -4.93
CA VAL A 370 38.59 -39.04 -5.90
C VAL A 370 37.42 -38.71 -6.82
N CYS A 371 36.81 -39.72 -7.42
CA CYS A 371 35.81 -39.53 -8.47
C CYS A 371 34.47 -39.01 -7.95
N LEU A 372 34.02 -39.40 -6.75
CA LEU A 372 32.72 -38.98 -6.19
C LEU A 372 32.87 -37.84 -5.17
N LEU A 373 33.74 -38.00 -4.16
CA LEU A 373 33.92 -37.00 -3.11
C LEU A 373 34.87 -35.86 -3.54
N GLY A 374 35.77 -36.10 -4.50
CA GLY A 374 36.73 -35.09 -4.95
C GLY A 374 37.85 -34.86 -3.94
N LYS A 375 38.26 -35.90 -3.21
CA LYS A 375 39.47 -35.89 -2.39
C LYS A 375 40.68 -35.94 -3.32
N LEU A 376 41.30 -34.79 -3.57
CA LEU A 376 42.42 -34.62 -4.52
C LEU A 376 43.78 -34.44 -3.82
N ASP A 377 43.84 -34.69 -2.52
CA ASP A 377 45.03 -34.42 -1.70
C ASP A 377 46.24 -35.28 -2.13
N ASP A 378 45.98 -36.46 -2.70
CA ASP A 378 46.99 -37.41 -3.20
C ASP A 378 47.28 -37.27 -4.71
N VAL A 379 46.71 -36.25 -5.39
CA VAL A 379 46.76 -36.13 -6.88
C VAL A 379 47.74 -35.07 -7.35
N THR A 380 47.69 -33.86 -6.77
CA THR A 380 48.63 -32.77 -7.08
C THR A 380 48.46 -31.63 -6.06
N THR A 381 49.55 -30.92 -5.77
CA THR A 381 49.54 -29.71 -4.92
C THR A 381 49.31 -28.42 -5.71
N GLU A 382 49.34 -28.49 -7.06
CA GLU A 382 49.20 -27.33 -7.91
C GLU A 382 47.74 -26.88 -8.04
N THR A 383 47.44 -25.64 -7.61
CA THR A 383 46.06 -25.14 -7.47
C THR A 383 45.28 -25.11 -8.79
N ASN A 384 45.94 -24.77 -9.90
CA ASN A 384 45.30 -24.72 -11.23
C ASN A 384 44.91 -26.12 -11.71
N THR A 385 45.81 -27.09 -11.55
CA THR A 385 45.59 -28.49 -11.93
C THR A 385 44.50 -29.11 -11.05
N VAL A 386 44.48 -28.85 -9.74
CA VAL A 386 43.38 -29.25 -8.84
C VAL A 386 42.03 -28.69 -9.32
N HIS A 387 41.98 -27.42 -9.71
CA HIS A 387 40.75 -26.78 -10.22
C HIS A 387 40.24 -27.44 -11.51
N MET A 388 41.14 -27.70 -12.47
CA MET A 388 40.80 -28.34 -13.74
C MET A 388 40.31 -29.77 -13.53
N VAL A 389 41.03 -30.58 -12.75
CA VAL A 389 40.65 -31.96 -12.42
C VAL A 389 39.30 -31.99 -11.72
N PHE A 390 39.09 -31.16 -10.70
CA PHE A 390 37.82 -31.16 -9.96
C PHE A 390 36.63 -30.75 -10.83
N THR A 391 36.83 -29.79 -11.74
CA THR A 391 35.81 -29.34 -12.69
C THR A 391 35.45 -30.45 -13.69
N ALA A 392 36.46 -31.10 -14.26
CA ALA A 392 36.32 -32.25 -15.15
C ALA A 392 35.55 -33.40 -14.47
N LEU A 393 35.92 -33.76 -13.24
CA LEU A 393 35.21 -34.78 -12.45
C LEU A 393 33.75 -34.40 -12.18
N CYS A 394 33.44 -33.11 -11.96
CA CYS A 394 32.05 -32.68 -11.79
C CYS A 394 31.22 -32.73 -13.08
N ILE A 395 31.85 -32.54 -14.24
CA ILE A 395 31.21 -32.73 -15.54
C ILE A 395 30.98 -34.23 -15.79
N ALA A 396 31.94 -35.09 -15.44
CA ALA A 396 31.76 -36.54 -15.49
C ALA A 396 30.57 -37.00 -14.62
N LYS A 397 30.47 -36.50 -13.37
CA LYS A 397 29.31 -36.74 -12.49
C LYS A 397 27.99 -36.32 -13.14
N LYS A 398 27.97 -35.17 -13.83
CA LYS A 398 26.79 -34.70 -14.57
C LYS A 398 26.39 -35.72 -15.65
N THR A 399 27.34 -36.21 -16.42
CA THR A 399 27.10 -37.19 -17.49
C THR A 399 26.54 -38.51 -16.94
N VAL A 400 27.11 -39.01 -15.84
CA VAL A 400 26.58 -40.21 -15.12
C VAL A 400 25.14 -39.98 -14.68
N LEU A 401 24.85 -38.84 -14.06
CA LEU A 401 23.53 -38.52 -13.54
C LEU A 401 22.48 -38.21 -14.60
N MET A 402 22.87 -37.81 -15.82
CA MET A 402 21.95 -37.60 -16.94
C MET A 402 21.52 -38.94 -17.57
N ASN A 403 22.44 -39.91 -17.62
CA ASN A 403 22.24 -41.22 -18.23
C ASN A 403 21.92 -42.33 -17.21
N TRP A 404 21.55 -42.00 -15.98
CA TRP A 404 21.35 -42.95 -14.88
C TRP A 404 20.31 -44.06 -15.17
N LYS A 405 19.34 -43.81 -16.07
CA LYS A 405 18.35 -44.82 -16.53
C LYS A 405 18.87 -45.75 -17.62
N ASN A 406 19.81 -45.29 -18.45
CA ASN A 406 20.38 -46.06 -19.55
C ASN A 406 21.91 -45.94 -19.49
N LYS A 407 22.51 -46.74 -18.61
CA LYS A 407 23.93 -46.65 -18.28
C LYS A 407 24.84 -47.07 -19.44
N ASN A 408 24.30 -47.74 -20.46
CA ASN A 408 25.02 -48.12 -21.67
C ASN A 408 25.25 -46.94 -22.63
N ASN A 409 24.52 -45.83 -22.46
CA ASN A 409 24.72 -44.60 -23.25
C ASN A 409 25.81 -43.68 -22.68
N LEU A 410 26.55 -44.13 -21.66
CA LEU A 410 27.71 -43.41 -21.14
C LEU A 410 28.86 -43.54 -22.13
N ASN A 411 29.14 -42.46 -22.86
CA ASN A 411 30.26 -42.41 -23.79
C ASN A 411 31.15 -41.18 -23.55
N SER A 412 32.41 -41.32 -23.93
CA SER A 412 33.44 -40.30 -23.75
C SER A 412 33.23 -39.08 -24.66
N SER A 413 32.46 -39.20 -25.75
CA SER A 413 32.11 -38.07 -26.63
C SER A 413 31.12 -37.09 -25.99
N GLN A 414 30.08 -37.57 -25.28
CA GLN A 414 29.16 -36.69 -24.53
C GLN A 414 29.88 -35.92 -23.41
N TYR A 415 30.79 -36.60 -22.70
CA TYR A 415 31.64 -35.97 -21.70
C TYR A 415 32.55 -34.88 -22.31
N ARG A 416 33.26 -35.21 -23.40
CA ARG A 416 34.12 -34.26 -24.13
C ARG A 416 33.34 -33.07 -24.66
N ASN A 417 32.14 -33.27 -25.22
CA ASN A 417 31.27 -32.17 -25.67
C ASN A 417 30.86 -31.26 -24.50
N HIS A 418 30.49 -31.83 -23.35
CA HIS A 418 30.19 -31.03 -22.15
C HIS A 418 31.41 -30.34 -21.56
N LEU A 419 32.60 -30.92 -21.68
CA LEU A 419 33.86 -30.32 -21.25
C LEU A 419 34.27 -29.18 -22.20
N ILE A 420 34.18 -29.38 -23.51
CA ILE A 420 34.43 -28.37 -24.55
C ILE A 420 33.42 -27.23 -24.42
N ASP A 421 32.13 -27.51 -24.27
CA ASP A 421 31.11 -26.51 -23.98
C ASP A 421 31.43 -25.71 -22.71
N HIS A 422 31.99 -26.35 -21.69
CA HIS A 422 32.40 -25.68 -20.47
C HIS A 422 33.62 -24.78 -20.70
N ILE A 423 34.62 -25.28 -21.41
CA ILE A 423 35.87 -24.59 -21.76
C ILE A 423 35.59 -23.39 -22.67
N ILE A 424 34.76 -23.55 -23.71
CA ILE A 424 34.30 -22.49 -24.62
C ILE A 424 33.54 -21.40 -23.85
N ARG A 425 32.63 -21.79 -22.94
CA ARG A 425 31.90 -20.84 -22.10
C ARG A 425 32.76 -20.16 -21.03
N SER A 426 33.88 -20.76 -20.64
CA SER A 426 34.84 -20.19 -19.68
C SER A 426 35.97 -19.39 -20.35
N GLY A 427 36.18 -19.55 -21.65
CA GLY A 427 37.29 -18.98 -22.41
C GLY A 427 36.96 -17.83 -23.36
N ASP A 428 35.69 -17.50 -23.63
CA ASP A 428 35.38 -16.58 -24.73
C ASP A 428 34.65 -15.29 -24.29
N GLY A 429 35.42 -14.20 -24.22
CA GLY A 429 34.88 -12.84 -24.03
C GLY A 429 33.89 -12.43 -25.11
N VAL A 430 33.94 -13.06 -26.29
CA VAL A 430 33.05 -12.79 -27.42
C VAL A 430 31.69 -13.47 -27.23
N GLN A 431 31.61 -14.71 -26.74
CA GLN A 431 30.32 -15.35 -26.43
C GLN A 431 29.68 -14.81 -25.15
N TYR A 432 30.46 -14.43 -24.11
CA TYR A 432 29.88 -13.68 -22.99
C TYR A 432 29.39 -12.30 -23.45
N SER A 433 30.14 -11.61 -24.33
CA SER A 433 29.69 -10.37 -24.95
C SER A 433 28.46 -10.61 -25.84
N ALA A 434 28.37 -11.71 -26.58
CA ALA A 434 27.24 -12.05 -27.45
C ALA A 434 26.00 -12.45 -26.63
N ALA A 435 26.13 -13.30 -25.62
CA ALA A 435 25.05 -13.65 -24.69
C ALA A 435 24.65 -12.47 -23.80
N ARG A 436 25.58 -11.60 -23.41
CA ARG A 436 25.28 -10.31 -22.76
C ARG A 436 24.63 -9.34 -23.73
N SER A 437 25.04 -9.32 -25.00
CA SER A 437 24.46 -8.47 -26.05
C SER A 437 23.09 -8.98 -26.47
N GLU A 438 22.86 -10.28 -26.44
CA GLU A 438 21.61 -10.97 -26.68
C GLU A 438 20.67 -10.84 -25.48
N LEU A 439 21.18 -10.96 -24.25
CA LEU A 439 20.40 -10.62 -23.06
C LEU A 439 20.08 -9.13 -23.04
N LYS A 440 21.02 -8.25 -23.39
CA LYS A 440 20.76 -6.80 -23.55
C LYS A 440 19.79 -6.55 -24.71
N ARG A 441 19.83 -7.33 -25.78
CA ARG A 441 18.92 -7.26 -26.92
C ARG A 441 17.53 -7.73 -26.51
N GLY A 442 17.38 -8.89 -25.89
CA GLY A 442 16.14 -9.39 -25.33
C GLY A 442 15.57 -8.49 -24.24
N ILE A 443 16.40 -7.89 -23.38
CA ILE A 443 15.96 -6.85 -22.43
C ILE A 443 15.52 -5.59 -23.17
N ARG A 444 16.23 -5.16 -24.22
CA ARG A 444 15.83 -4.02 -25.07
C ARG A 444 14.53 -4.29 -25.81
N GLU A 445 14.35 -5.48 -26.37
CA GLU A 445 13.15 -5.94 -27.07
C GLU A 445 11.98 -6.06 -26.10
N ALA A 446 12.17 -6.67 -24.91
CA ALA A 446 11.16 -6.74 -23.87
C ALA A 446 10.79 -5.35 -23.34
N LYS A 447 11.76 -4.45 -23.16
CA LYS A 447 11.51 -3.04 -22.80
C LYS A 447 10.80 -2.30 -23.94
N ALA A 448 11.14 -2.55 -25.20
CA ALA A 448 10.51 -1.93 -26.36
C ALA A 448 9.08 -2.45 -26.59
N ALA A 449 8.83 -3.74 -26.38
CA ALA A 449 7.50 -4.35 -26.40
C ALA A 449 6.65 -3.82 -25.24
N TYR A 450 7.23 -3.73 -24.03
CA TYR A 450 6.56 -3.12 -22.89
C TYR A 450 6.26 -1.63 -23.13
N LYS A 451 7.23 -0.86 -23.66
CA LYS A 451 7.07 0.54 -24.08
C LYS A 451 5.93 0.65 -25.10
N ARG A 452 5.93 -0.13 -26.18
CA ARG A 452 4.86 -0.15 -27.19
C ARG A 452 3.48 -0.40 -26.57
N ARG A 453 3.33 -1.39 -25.70
CA ARG A 453 2.06 -1.63 -24.99
C ARG A 453 1.61 -0.45 -24.13
N ILE A 454 2.55 0.27 -23.52
CA ILE A 454 2.22 1.48 -22.76
C ILE A 454 1.86 2.62 -23.70
N GLU A 455 2.64 2.85 -24.77
CA GLU A 455 2.36 3.87 -25.78
C GLU A 455 0.97 3.65 -26.41
N ASP A 456 0.57 2.41 -26.66
CA ASP A 456 -0.79 2.05 -27.13
C ASP A 456 -1.90 2.45 -26.15
N HIS A 457 -1.65 2.35 -24.84
CA HIS A 457 -2.62 2.80 -23.83
C HIS A 457 -2.78 4.34 -23.80
N PHE A 458 -1.78 5.09 -24.27
CA PHE A 458 -1.79 6.55 -24.31
C PHE A 458 -2.12 7.14 -25.69
N SER A 459 -1.98 6.36 -26.77
CA SER A 459 -2.29 6.79 -28.15
C SER A 459 -3.80 6.75 -28.45
N THR A 460 -4.55 5.90 -27.77
CA THR A 460 -6.00 5.90 -27.84
C THR A 460 -6.57 7.06 -27.03
N ASN A 461 -7.55 7.77 -27.57
CA ASN A 461 -8.21 8.91 -26.93
C ASN A 461 -9.17 8.48 -25.79
N SER A 462 -8.77 7.48 -25.00
CA SER A 462 -9.58 6.77 -24.01
C SER A 462 -8.95 6.90 -22.62
N SER A 463 -9.52 7.79 -21.80
CA SER A 463 -9.10 8.03 -20.41
C SER A 463 -9.00 6.76 -19.55
N ARG A 464 -9.84 5.74 -19.82
CA ARG A 464 -9.78 4.43 -19.15
C ARG A 464 -8.48 3.67 -19.43
N GLN A 465 -7.99 3.71 -20.67
CA GLN A 465 -6.76 3.00 -21.05
C GLN A 465 -5.53 3.71 -20.50
N VAL A 466 -5.54 5.05 -20.49
CA VAL A 466 -4.56 5.87 -19.76
C VAL A 466 -4.48 5.44 -18.29
N TRP A 467 -5.61 5.34 -17.59
CA TRP A 467 -5.65 4.89 -16.20
C TRP A 467 -5.25 3.43 -16.01
N GLN A 468 -5.59 2.52 -16.93
CA GLN A 468 -5.12 1.14 -16.92
C GLN A 468 -3.59 1.06 -17.09
N GLY A 469 -3.02 1.89 -17.96
CA GLY A 469 -1.58 2.06 -18.11
C GLY A 469 -0.93 2.49 -16.79
N VAL A 470 -1.53 3.47 -16.09
CA VAL A 470 -1.08 3.91 -14.76
C VAL A 470 -1.18 2.78 -13.74
N GLN A 471 -2.27 2.03 -13.70
CA GLN A 471 -2.43 0.89 -12.77
C GLN A 471 -1.37 -0.19 -13.02
N HIS A 472 -1.10 -0.50 -14.28
CA HIS A 472 -0.04 -1.44 -14.67
C HIS A 472 1.36 -0.95 -14.24
N LEU A 473 1.65 0.34 -14.44
CA LEU A 473 2.94 0.94 -14.09
C LEU A 473 3.23 0.96 -12.59
N THR A 474 2.18 1.05 -11.80
CA THR A 474 2.27 1.19 -10.35
C THR A 474 2.28 -0.14 -9.63
N ASN A 475 2.12 -1.25 -10.37
CA ASN A 475 1.67 -2.52 -9.81
C ASN A 475 0.49 -2.31 -8.86
N TYR A 476 -0.33 -1.27 -9.12
CA TYR A 476 -1.57 -1.06 -8.42
C TYR A 476 -2.48 -2.15 -8.92
N LYS A 477 -2.43 -3.28 -8.21
CA LYS A 477 -3.52 -4.22 -8.23
C LYS A 477 -4.69 -3.40 -7.72
N PRO A 478 -5.74 -3.13 -8.53
CA PRO A 478 -7.00 -2.83 -7.90
C PRO A 478 -7.17 -3.89 -6.82
N CYS A 479 -7.62 -3.49 -5.63
CA CYS A 479 -8.25 -4.47 -4.78
C CYS A 479 -9.36 -5.01 -5.68
N ASN A 480 -9.13 -6.15 -6.30
CA ASN A 480 -10.21 -6.99 -6.76
C ASN A 480 -10.82 -7.48 -5.45
N THR A 481 -11.53 -6.59 -4.74
CA THR A 481 -12.90 -6.88 -4.38
C THR A 481 -13.66 -6.99 -5.71
N THR A 482 -13.29 -8.01 -6.48
CA THR A 482 -14.26 -8.71 -7.26
C THR A 482 -15.38 -8.99 -6.27
N LEU A 483 -16.60 -8.60 -6.62
CA LEU A 483 -17.83 -9.08 -6.02
C LEU A 483 -17.95 -10.63 -6.17
N THR A 484 -16.83 -11.38 -6.18
CA THR A 484 -16.73 -12.83 -6.38
C THR A 484 -16.93 -13.61 -5.09
N GLU A 485 -16.99 -12.96 -3.94
CA GLU A 485 -17.32 -13.60 -2.66
C GLU A 485 -18.55 -12.95 -2.00
N GLY A 486 -19.45 -12.37 -2.80
CA GLY A 486 -20.79 -12.06 -2.28
C GLY A 486 -21.68 -13.28 -2.41
N ASN A 487 -22.42 -13.64 -1.37
CA ASN A 487 -23.44 -14.67 -1.41
C ASN A 487 -24.78 -14.09 -1.88
N ALA A 488 -25.75 -14.96 -2.16
CA ALA A 488 -27.10 -14.54 -2.57
C ALA A 488 -27.81 -13.70 -1.50
N GLU A 489 -27.57 -13.99 -0.22
CA GLU A 489 -28.11 -13.26 0.93
C GLU A 489 -27.69 -11.78 0.89
N LEU A 490 -26.42 -11.47 0.67
CA LEU A 490 -25.93 -10.10 0.56
C LEU A 490 -26.61 -9.33 -0.59
N ALA A 491 -26.92 -10.00 -1.70
CA ALA A 491 -27.65 -9.37 -2.79
C ALA A 491 -29.07 -8.98 -2.36
N GLU A 492 -29.76 -9.84 -1.60
CA GLU A 492 -31.10 -9.58 -1.08
C GLU A 492 -31.11 -8.52 0.03
N GLU A 493 -30.18 -8.60 0.98
CA GLU A 493 -29.98 -7.59 2.02
C GLU A 493 -29.74 -6.20 1.42
N LEU A 494 -28.88 -6.11 0.39
CA LEU A 494 -28.62 -4.87 -0.32
C LEU A 494 -29.86 -4.38 -1.09
N ASN A 495 -30.66 -5.30 -1.63
CA ASN A 495 -31.89 -4.97 -2.35
C ASN A 495 -32.92 -4.33 -1.42
N HIS A 496 -33.20 -4.95 -0.28
CA HIS A 496 -34.06 -4.38 0.76
C HIS A 496 -33.47 -3.10 1.34
N PHE A 497 -32.16 -3.06 1.59
CA PHE A 497 -31.49 -1.88 2.11
C PHE A 497 -31.63 -0.68 1.17
N PHE A 498 -31.40 -0.84 -0.15
CA PHE A 498 -31.56 0.26 -1.10
C PHE A 498 -33.03 0.66 -1.30
N ALA A 499 -33.98 -0.25 -1.06
CA ALA A 499 -35.42 -0.01 -1.11
C ALA A 499 -36.00 0.58 0.19
N ARG A 500 -35.23 0.72 1.27
CA ARG A 500 -35.74 1.15 2.60
C ARG A 500 -36.42 2.53 2.64
N PHE A 501 -36.20 3.36 1.62
CA PHE A 501 -36.79 4.69 1.49
C PHE A 501 -38.16 4.67 0.81
N GLU A 502 -38.65 3.47 0.44
CA GLU A 502 -39.99 3.31 -0.12
C GLU A 502 -41.04 3.71 0.91
N VAL A 503 -41.81 4.74 0.57
CA VAL A 503 -42.95 5.17 1.37
C VAL A 503 -44.21 4.52 0.78
N LYS A 504 -45.01 3.86 1.62
CA LYS A 504 -46.37 3.47 1.23
C LYS A 504 -47.18 4.75 1.08
N GLY A 505 -47.44 5.17 -0.16
CA GLY A 505 -48.25 6.37 -0.42
C GLY A 505 -49.66 6.21 0.16
N PRO A 506 -50.32 7.31 0.58
CA PRO A 506 -51.76 7.30 0.78
C PRO A 506 -52.46 6.91 -0.53
N GLU A 507 -53.54 6.12 -0.43
CA GLU A 507 -54.40 5.79 -1.58
C GLU A 507 -54.73 7.08 -2.34
N ALA A 508 -54.49 7.06 -3.65
CA ALA A 508 -54.52 8.21 -4.52
C ALA A 508 -55.81 9.04 -4.33
N ALA A 509 -55.73 10.15 -3.60
CA ALA A 509 -56.68 11.24 -3.75
C ALA A 509 -56.43 11.82 -5.15
N ALA A 510 -57.23 11.38 -6.11
CA ALA A 510 -57.22 11.86 -7.47
C ALA A 510 -57.39 13.38 -7.47
N ALA A 511 -56.28 14.11 -7.59
CA ALA A 511 -56.30 15.53 -7.88
C ALA A 511 -56.89 15.72 -9.28
N LYS A 512 -58.21 15.87 -9.35
CA LYS A 512 -58.92 16.38 -10.52
C LYS A 512 -58.35 17.77 -10.81
N THR A 513 -57.48 17.87 -11.81
CA THR A 513 -57.04 19.13 -12.37
C THR A 513 -57.65 19.23 -13.76
N SER A 514 -58.48 20.25 -13.95
CA SER A 514 -59.13 20.60 -15.20
C SER A 514 -58.06 20.91 -16.25
N ASP A 515 -58.03 20.11 -17.31
CA ASP A 515 -57.24 20.36 -18.52
C ASP A 515 -57.75 21.63 -19.22
N SER A 516 -57.03 22.74 -19.10
CA SER A 516 -57.33 23.96 -19.85
C SER A 516 -56.08 24.71 -20.31
N SER A 517 -55.05 24.01 -20.81
CA SER A 517 -54.08 24.64 -21.71
C SER A 517 -53.54 23.68 -22.76
N SER A 518 -53.80 24.01 -24.02
CA SER A 518 -53.37 23.31 -25.23
C SER A 518 -51.89 23.51 -25.52
N SER A 519 -51.02 23.09 -24.60
CA SER A 519 -49.58 23.05 -24.85
C SER A 519 -49.28 21.86 -25.77
N PRO A 520 -48.51 22.03 -26.86
CA PRO A 520 -48.23 20.94 -27.78
C PRO A 520 -47.43 19.83 -27.06
N SER A 521 -47.93 18.60 -27.13
CA SER A 521 -47.24 17.42 -26.64
C SER A 521 -45.87 17.30 -27.29
N LEU A 522 -44.82 16.97 -26.51
CA LEU A 522 -43.49 16.71 -27.05
C LEU A 522 -43.56 15.63 -28.15
N ILE A 523 -43.07 15.96 -29.34
CA ILE A 523 -42.91 15.02 -30.46
C ILE A 523 -41.41 14.94 -30.78
N VAL A 524 -40.88 13.72 -30.84
CA VAL A 524 -39.51 13.46 -31.26
C VAL A 524 -39.47 13.10 -32.74
N GLN A 525 -38.47 13.65 -33.45
CA GLN A 525 -38.28 13.39 -34.87
C GLN A 525 -37.29 12.24 -35.10
N GLU A 526 -37.45 11.51 -36.21
CA GLU A 526 -36.62 10.32 -36.48
C GLU A 526 -35.12 10.66 -36.57
N TYR A 527 -34.78 11.81 -37.16
CA TYR A 527 -33.38 12.24 -37.24
C TYR A 527 -32.77 12.48 -35.83
N GLU A 528 -33.57 12.90 -34.85
CA GLU A 528 -33.11 13.11 -33.47
C GLU A 528 -32.85 11.79 -32.75
N VAL A 529 -33.74 10.81 -32.95
CA VAL A 529 -33.58 9.45 -32.46
C VAL A 529 -32.33 8.83 -33.07
N ARG A 530 -32.20 8.86 -34.41
CA ARG A 530 -31.03 8.37 -35.15
C ARG A 530 -29.72 8.99 -34.65
N ARG A 531 -29.70 10.33 -34.49
CA ARG A 531 -28.54 11.05 -33.95
C ARG A 531 -28.19 10.58 -32.53
N THR A 532 -29.21 10.35 -31.70
CA THR A 532 -29.02 9.92 -30.31
C THR A 532 -28.45 8.50 -30.24
N LEU A 533 -28.95 7.58 -31.07
CA LEU A 533 -28.47 6.20 -31.20
C LEU A 533 -27.01 6.15 -31.69
N ARG A 534 -26.67 6.89 -32.76
CA ARG A 534 -25.30 6.98 -33.29
C ARG A 534 -24.29 7.56 -32.28
N ALA A 535 -24.76 8.44 -31.40
CA ALA A 535 -23.95 9.07 -30.35
C ALA A 535 -23.73 8.18 -29.10
N VAL A 536 -24.37 7.01 -29.01
CA VAL A 536 -24.18 6.09 -27.88
C VAL A 536 -22.71 5.61 -27.82
N ASN A 537 -22.19 5.46 -26.60
CA ASN A 537 -20.86 4.87 -26.40
C ASN A 537 -20.97 3.34 -26.44
N PRO A 538 -20.37 2.66 -27.43
CA PRO A 538 -20.55 1.20 -27.63
C PRO A 538 -19.94 0.35 -26.51
N ARG A 539 -19.10 0.93 -25.63
CA ARG A 539 -18.45 0.22 -24.53
C ARG A 539 -19.24 0.26 -23.21
N LYS A 540 -20.43 0.85 -23.19
CA LYS A 540 -21.30 0.89 -21.99
C LYS A 540 -21.96 -0.47 -21.78
N ALA A 541 -22.11 -0.85 -20.50
CA ALA A 541 -22.81 -2.08 -20.12
C ALA A 541 -24.30 -2.01 -20.50
N ALA A 542 -24.88 -3.16 -20.86
CA ALA A 542 -26.30 -3.31 -21.14
C ALA A 542 -27.13 -3.23 -19.85
N GLY A 543 -28.43 -2.95 -20.01
CA GLY A 543 -29.41 -3.03 -18.93
C GLY A 543 -29.94 -4.46 -18.76
N PRO A 544 -31.09 -4.61 -18.07
CA PRO A 544 -31.75 -5.90 -17.87
C PRO A 544 -32.26 -6.55 -19.17
N ASP A 545 -32.42 -5.75 -20.22
CA ASP A 545 -32.83 -6.17 -21.57
C ASP A 545 -31.74 -6.90 -22.36
N GLY A 546 -30.48 -6.86 -21.89
CA GLY A 546 -29.34 -7.49 -22.57
C GLY A 546 -28.91 -6.79 -23.87
N VAL A 547 -29.62 -5.75 -24.33
CA VAL A 547 -29.31 -5.04 -25.56
C VAL A 547 -28.08 -4.15 -25.36
N THR A 548 -27.02 -4.45 -26.10
CA THR A 548 -25.77 -3.70 -25.98
C THR A 548 -25.84 -2.35 -26.71
N ALA A 549 -25.12 -1.37 -26.16
CA ALA A 549 -24.92 -0.06 -26.77
C ALA A 549 -24.35 -0.10 -28.19
N LYS A 550 -23.58 -1.16 -28.53
CA LYS A 550 -23.00 -1.36 -29.85
C LYS A 550 -24.07 -1.64 -30.90
N VAL A 551 -25.01 -2.54 -30.59
CA VAL A 551 -26.12 -2.91 -31.49
C VAL A 551 -26.98 -1.70 -31.83
N LEU A 552 -27.36 -0.91 -30.81
CA LEU A 552 -28.15 0.31 -31.02
C LEU A 552 -27.44 1.35 -31.91
N LYS A 553 -26.11 1.41 -31.83
CA LYS A 553 -25.32 2.35 -32.62
C LYS A 553 -25.14 1.89 -34.07
N GLU A 554 -24.81 0.61 -34.28
CA GLU A 554 -24.56 0.05 -35.62
C GLU A 554 -25.86 -0.10 -36.42
N CYS A 555 -26.95 -0.47 -35.76
CA CYS A 555 -28.27 -0.59 -36.39
C CYS A 555 -29.12 0.69 -36.24
N ALA A 556 -28.49 1.84 -36.02
CA ALA A 556 -29.22 3.09 -35.72
C ALA A 556 -30.16 3.51 -36.86
N ASP A 557 -29.82 3.21 -38.10
CA ASP A 557 -30.60 3.63 -39.27
C ASP A 557 -31.87 2.79 -39.43
N GLN A 558 -31.78 1.49 -39.15
CA GLN A 558 -32.89 0.55 -39.19
C GLN A 558 -33.83 0.73 -37.97
N LEU A 559 -33.26 1.05 -36.80
CA LEU A 559 -34.00 1.13 -35.55
C LEU A 559 -34.63 2.51 -35.29
N ALA A 560 -34.15 3.57 -35.94
CA ALA A 560 -34.60 4.93 -35.67
C ALA A 560 -36.12 5.11 -35.89
N GLY A 561 -36.65 4.69 -37.04
CA GLY A 561 -38.09 4.82 -37.33
C GLY A 561 -38.97 4.08 -36.32
N VAL A 562 -38.58 2.85 -35.98
CA VAL A 562 -39.30 2.02 -34.99
C VAL A 562 -39.32 2.68 -33.62
N PHE A 563 -38.17 3.10 -33.10
CA PHE A 563 -38.11 3.75 -31.78
C PHE A 563 -38.75 5.13 -31.78
N THR A 564 -38.76 5.84 -32.91
CA THR A 564 -39.50 7.10 -33.03
C THR A 564 -40.99 6.90 -32.81
N LYS A 565 -41.58 5.87 -33.43
CA LYS A 565 -42.99 5.52 -33.21
C LYS A 565 -43.25 5.13 -31.76
N ILE A 566 -42.38 4.31 -31.16
CA ILE A 566 -42.50 3.89 -29.75
C ILE A 566 -42.42 5.10 -28.81
N PHE A 567 -41.42 5.98 -28.98
CA PHE A 567 -41.23 7.15 -28.13
C PHE A 567 -42.38 8.14 -28.25
N ASN A 568 -42.86 8.44 -29.46
CA ASN A 568 -44.00 9.33 -29.65
C ASN A 568 -45.30 8.73 -29.08
N THR A 569 -45.50 7.42 -29.22
CA THR A 569 -46.65 6.73 -28.58
C THR A 569 -46.57 6.88 -27.06
N SER A 570 -45.41 6.58 -26.47
CA SER A 570 -45.16 6.74 -25.03
C SER A 570 -45.40 8.17 -24.53
N LEU A 571 -44.94 9.19 -25.28
CA LEU A 571 -45.14 10.60 -24.95
C LEU A 571 -46.62 11.00 -25.04
N SER A 572 -47.33 10.57 -26.08
CA SER A 572 -48.76 10.88 -26.27
C SER A 572 -49.64 10.26 -25.18
N GLN A 573 -49.28 9.06 -24.70
CA GLN A 573 -50.00 8.33 -23.67
C GLN A 573 -49.52 8.67 -22.25
N SER A 574 -48.45 9.46 -22.11
CA SER A 574 -47.76 9.69 -20.83
C SER A 574 -47.41 8.39 -20.07
N CYS A 575 -47.07 7.32 -20.80
CA CYS A 575 -46.83 5.98 -20.26
C CYS A 575 -45.58 5.36 -20.87
N ILE A 576 -44.76 4.69 -20.06
CA ILE A 576 -43.49 4.10 -20.43
C ILE A 576 -43.61 2.58 -20.37
N PRO A 577 -43.17 1.86 -21.41
CA PRO A 577 -43.16 0.40 -21.41
C PRO A 577 -42.47 -0.18 -20.16
N PRO A 578 -43.07 -1.14 -19.43
CA PRO A 578 -42.50 -1.70 -18.21
C PRO A 578 -41.08 -2.26 -18.36
N CYS A 579 -40.75 -2.80 -19.53
CA CYS A 579 -39.40 -3.30 -19.83
C CYS A 579 -38.32 -2.19 -19.79
N LEU A 580 -38.71 -0.93 -20.04
CA LEU A 580 -37.83 0.23 -19.98
C LEU A 580 -37.70 0.81 -18.56
N LYS A 581 -38.62 0.46 -17.64
CA LYS A 581 -38.62 0.86 -16.23
C LYS A 581 -37.82 -0.08 -15.31
N SER A 582 -37.35 -1.21 -15.84
CA SER A 582 -36.55 -2.19 -15.11
C SER A 582 -35.09 -1.75 -14.95
N ALA A 583 -34.48 -2.00 -13.78
CA ALA A 583 -33.07 -1.70 -13.51
C ALA A 583 -32.34 -2.83 -12.78
N THR A 584 -31.08 -3.06 -13.16
CA THR A 584 -30.15 -3.90 -12.37
C THR A 584 -29.19 -3.01 -11.60
N ILE A 585 -29.28 -3.03 -10.27
CA ILE A 585 -28.39 -2.31 -9.36
C ILE A 585 -27.09 -3.10 -9.19
N VAL A 586 -25.97 -2.48 -9.52
CA VAL A 586 -24.63 -2.99 -9.23
C VAL A 586 -24.05 -2.20 -8.06
N PRO A 587 -23.87 -2.82 -6.88
CA PRO A 587 -23.34 -2.14 -5.71
C PRO A 587 -21.83 -1.93 -5.88
N LEU A 588 -21.38 -0.67 -5.78
CA LEU A 588 -19.96 -0.31 -5.84
C LEU A 588 -19.45 0.14 -4.47
N PRO A 589 -18.33 -0.39 -3.97
CA PRO A 589 -17.76 0.04 -2.70
C PRO A 589 -17.25 1.48 -2.77
N LYS A 590 -17.65 2.32 -1.80
CA LYS A 590 -17.19 3.71 -1.62
C LYS A 590 -15.76 3.77 -1.07
N ARG A 591 -15.37 2.77 -0.28
CA ARG A 591 -14.05 2.64 0.37
C ARG A 591 -13.53 1.21 0.27
N THR A 592 -12.23 1.02 0.49
CA THR A 592 -11.58 -0.29 0.36
C THR A 592 -12.00 -1.30 1.43
N ASN A 593 -12.24 -0.83 2.66
CA ASN A 593 -12.70 -1.65 3.77
C ASN A 593 -14.17 -1.33 4.03
N ILE A 594 -15.05 -2.27 3.69
CA ILE A 594 -16.50 -2.16 3.91
C ILE A 594 -16.78 -2.58 5.35
N SER A 595 -17.44 -1.72 6.13
CA SER A 595 -17.87 -2.04 7.49
C SER A 595 -19.39 -2.00 7.66
N SER A 596 -20.13 -1.48 6.67
CA SER A 596 -21.58 -1.38 6.72
C SER A 596 -22.19 -1.34 5.30
N LEU A 597 -23.48 -1.64 5.17
CA LEU A 597 -24.21 -1.55 3.90
C LEU A 597 -24.21 -0.13 3.31
N ASN A 598 -24.10 0.90 4.15
CA ASN A 598 -23.95 2.31 3.73
C ASN A 598 -22.68 2.59 2.91
N ASP A 599 -21.70 1.69 2.95
CA ASP A 599 -20.46 1.81 2.18
C ASP A 599 -20.60 1.41 0.72
N TYR A 600 -21.76 0.88 0.32
CA TYR A 600 -22.07 0.61 -1.08
C TYR A 600 -22.80 1.79 -1.73
N ARG A 601 -22.48 2.06 -2.99
CA ARG A 601 -23.22 2.96 -3.88
C ARG A 601 -24.07 2.11 -4.83
N PRO A 602 -25.40 2.27 -4.86
CA PRO A 602 -26.25 1.54 -5.79
C PRO A 602 -26.15 2.16 -7.19
N VAL A 603 -25.48 1.50 -8.15
CA VAL A 603 -25.44 1.99 -9.53
C VAL A 603 -26.47 1.26 -10.38
N ALA A 604 -27.50 1.97 -10.82
CA ALA A 604 -28.56 1.46 -11.68
C ALA A 604 -28.12 1.33 -13.14
N LEU A 605 -28.15 0.09 -13.65
CA LEU A 605 -28.10 -0.22 -15.06
C LEU A 605 -29.53 -0.28 -15.61
N THR A 606 -29.96 0.78 -16.27
CA THR A 606 -31.20 0.82 -17.06
C THR A 606 -30.93 0.52 -18.54
N PRO A 607 -31.96 0.09 -19.31
CA PRO A 607 -31.86 -0.14 -20.75
C PRO A 607 -31.21 1.03 -21.49
N VAL A 608 -30.28 0.72 -22.40
CA VAL A 608 -29.54 1.77 -23.13
C VAL A 608 -30.48 2.61 -23.99
N ILE A 609 -31.54 1.99 -24.51
CA ILE A 609 -32.56 2.69 -25.28
C ILE A 609 -33.36 3.67 -24.42
N MET A 610 -33.67 3.33 -23.16
CA MET A 610 -34.33 4.25 -22.23
C MET A 610 -33.45 5.48 -21.98
N LYS A 611 -32.14 5.29 -21.83
CA LYS A 611 -31.19 6.43 -21.71
C LYS A 611 -31.15 7.31 -22.97
N CYS A 612 -31.48 6.78 -24.14
CA CYS A 612 -31.63 7.58 -25.35
C CYS A 612 -32.91 8.41 -25.30
N PHE A 613 -34.02 7.79 -24.88
CA PHE A 613 -35.30 8.47 -24.71
C PHE A 613 -35.22 9.59 -23.66
N GLU A 614 -34.65 9.31 -22.50
CA GLU A 614 -34.40 10.28 -21.43
C GLU A 614 -33.61 11.52 -21.93
N LYS A 615 -32.64 11.36 -22.83
CA LYS A 615 -31.88 12.49 -23.39
C LYS A 615 -32.74 13.42 -24.26
N LEU A 616 -33.68 12.85 -25.01
CA LEU A 616 -34.60 13.61 -25.84
C LEU A 616 -35.57 14.40 -24.96
N VAL A 617 -36.18 13.72 -23.97
CA VAL A 617 -37.09 14.35 -23.01
C VAL A 617 -36.37 15.43 -22.18
N ARG A 618 -35.14 15.15 -21.72
CA ARG A 618 -34.32 16.13 -20.98
C ARG A 618 -34.13 17.43 -21.76
N ARG A 619 -33.90 17.35 -23.08
CA ARG A 619 -33.72 18.53 -23.92
C ARG A 619 -34.99 19.40 -23.93
N HIS A 620 -36.15 18.77 -24.02
CA HIS A 620 -37.44 19.45 -23.97
C HIS A 620 -37.76 20.05 -22.61
N ILE A 621 -37.52 19.31 -21.51
CA ILE A 621 -37.69 19.86 -20.15
C ILE A 621 -36.84 21.12 -20.01
N MET A 622 -35.55 21.05 -20.36
CA MET A 622 -34.63 22.19 -20.24
C MET A 622 -35.03 23.40 -21.08
N SER A 623 -35.72 23.23 -22.22
CA SER A 623 -36.22 24.37 -23.02
C SER A 623 -37.47 25.02 -22.43
N CYS A 624 -38.21 24.33 -21.57
CA CYS A 624 -39.40 24.87 -20.90
C CYS A 624 -39.06 25.58 -19.58
N LEU A 625 -37.88 25.32 -19.00
CA LEU A 625 -37.51 25.87 -17.69
C LEU A 625 -37.12 27.36 -17.78
N PRO A 626 -37.50 28.19 -16.78
CA PRO A 626 -37.06 29.57 -16.71
C PRO A 626 -35.52 29.70 -16.65
N PRO A 627 -34.91 30.66 -17.36
CA PRO A 627 -33.45 30.81 -17.39
C PRO A 627 -32.85 31.15 -16.02
N ASN A 628 -33.62 31.84 -15.17
CA ASN A 628 -33.21 32.27 -13.83
C ASN A 628 -33.68 31.33 -12.71
N LEU A 629 -34.20 30.14 -13.03
CA LEU A 629 -34.60 29.16 -12.02
C LEU A 629 -33.40 28.84 -11.11
N ASP A 630 -33.58 29.01 -9.80
CA ASP A 630 -32.63 28.64 -8.75
C ASP A 630 -31.15 29.00 -9.06
N PRO A 631 -30.79 30.30 -9.06
CA PRO A 631 -29.49 30.77 -9.53
C PRO A 631 -28.30 30.28 -8.70
N LEU A 632 -28.54 29.83 -7.45
CA LEU A 632 -27.52 29.29 -6.54
C LEU A 632 -27.42 27.76 -6.57
N GLN A 633 -28.13 27.09 -7.48
CA GLN A 633 -27.85 25.72 -7.89
C GLN A 633 -26.84 25.70 -9.04
N PHE A 634 -25.68 25.12 -8.78
CA PHE A 634 -24.56 25.08 -9.73
C PHE A 634 -24.41 23.73 -10.44
N ALA A 635 -24.96 22.64 -9.91
CA ALA A 635 -24.82 21.34 -10.56
C ALA A 635 -25.74 21.20 -11.77
N TYR A 636 -25.32 20.38 -12.73
CA TYR A 636 -26.09 19.98 -13.93
C TYR A 636 -26.57 21.13 -14.84
N ARG A 637 -26.17 22.37 -14.56
CA ARG A 637 -26.42 23.55 -15.40
C ARG A 637 -25.25 23.84 -16.32
N ALA A 638 -25.56 24.37 -17.50
CA ALA A 638 -24.53 24.85 -18.43
C ALA A 638 -23.79 26.04 -17.80
N ASN A 639 -22.48 26.13 -18.07
CA ASN A 639 -21.63 27.22 -17.59
C ASN A 639 -21.66 27.44 -16.06
N ARG A 640 -21.89 26.38 -15.28
CA ARG A 640 -21.72 26.35 -13.82
C ARG A 640 -20.75 25.23 -13.47
N SER A 641 -19.98 25.41 -12.41
CA SER A 641 -18.95 24.47 -11.98
C SER A 641 -18.82 24.47 -10.46
N THR A 642 -18.10 23.49 -9.92
CA THR A 642 -17.75 23.45 -8.50
C THR A 642 -16.96 24.70 -8.08
N GLU A 643 -16.10 25.22 -8.97
CA GLU A 643 -15.35 26.45 -8.74
C GLU A 643 -16.26 27.66 -8.53
N ASP A 644 -17.39 27.75 -9.24
CA ASP A 644 -18.34 28.86 -9.09
C ASP A 644 -19.12 28.81 -7.80
N ALA A 645 -19.54 27.61 -7.39
CA ALA A 645 -20.20 27.40 -6.10
C ALA A 645 -19.28 27.87 -4.97
N ILE A 646 -18.03 27.38 -4.94
CA ILE A 646 -17.04 27.78 -3.94
C ILE A 646 -16.73 29.28 -4.03
N ALA A 647 -16.50 29.83 -5.23
CA ALA A 647 -16.21 31.25 -5.41
C ALA A 647 -17.36 32.14 -4.93
N THR A 648 -18.61 31.71 -5.15
CA THR A 648 -19.81 32.43 -4.69
C THR A 648 -19.93 32.35 -3.17
N THR A 649 -19.79 31.16 -2.57
CA THR A 649 -19.78 30.99 -1.09
C THR A 649 -18.74 31.92 -0.46
N LEU A 650 -17.49 31.86 -0.92
CA LEU A 650 -16.41 32.65 -0.36
C LEU A 650 -16.57 34.15 -0.63
N HIS A 651 -17.09 34.54 -1.79
CA HIS A 651 -17.33 35.94 -2.08
C HIS A 651 -18.38 36.53 -1.13
N THR A 652 -19.49 35.83 -0.92
CA THR A 652 -20.55 36.23 0.02
C THR A 652 -19.99 36.34 1.44
N THR A 653 -19.27 35.31 1.91
CA THR A 653 -18.64 35.29 3.24
C THR A 653 -17.60 36.41 3.41
N ILE A 654 -16.63 36.51 2.51
CA ILE A 654 -15.50 37.45 2.65
C ILE A 654 -15.98 38.90 2.51
N SER A 655 -16.93 39.18 1.63
CA SER A 655 -17.47 40.54 1.47
C SER A 655 -18.18 41.02 2.73
N HIS A 656 -18.89 40.13 3.43
CA HIS A 656 -19.51 40.44 4.72
C HIS A 656 -18.49 40.74 5.83
N LEU A 657 -17.38 40.00 5.83
CA LEU A 657 -16.28 40.14 6.81
C LEU A 657 -15.44 41.41 6.65
N GLU A 658 -15.65 42.21 5.59
CA GLU A 658 -14.99 43.52 5.42
C GLU A 658 -15.50 44.59 6.40
N VAL A 659 -16.66 44.35 7.01
CA VAL A 659 -17.25 45.21 8.03
C VAL A 659 -16.86 44.70 9.43
N GLN A 660 -16.40 45.60 10.28
CA GLN A 660 -15.96 45.27 11.64
C GLN A 660 -17.13 44.73 12.49
N GLY A 661 -16.83 43.80 13.40
CA GLY A 661 -17.83 43.21 14.31
C GLY A 661 -18.69 42.11 13.69
N ARG A 662 -18.45 41.73 12.44
CA ARG A 662 -19.18 40.68 11.72
C ARG A 662 -18.40 39.36 11.65
N TYR A 663 -19.12 38.25 11.53
CA TYR A 663 -18.58 36.91 11.30
C TYR A 663 -19.55 36.10 10.43
N ALA A 664 -19.13 34.91 9.97
CA ALA A 664 -19.99 34.05 9.16
C ALA A 664 -19.99 32.61 9.66
N ARG A 665 -21.12 31.93 9.53
CA ARG A 665 -21.28 30.48 9.81
C ARG A 665 -21.61 29.77 8.50
N LEU A 666 -20.91 28.68 8.23
CA LEU A 666 -21.09 27.84 7.04
C LEU A 666 -21.54 26.46 7.50
N LEU A 667 -22.78 26.10 7.21
CA LEU A 667 -23.33 24.78 7.48
C LEU A 667 -23.28 23.94 6.20
N PHE A 668 -22.45 22.91 6.18
CA PHE A 668 -22.36 21.95 5.09
C PHE A 668 -23.27 20.77 5.38
N VAL A 669 -24.38 20.70 4.64
CA VAL A 669 -25.46 19.72 4.83
C VAL A 669 -25.20 18.49 3.98
N ASP A 670 -25.36 17.31 4.59
CA ASP A 670 -25.28 16.00 3.92
C ASP A 670 -26.63 15.29 4.04
N PHE A 671 -27.14 14.78 2.92
CA PHE A 671 -28.39 14.02 2.87
C PHE A 671 -28.13 12.52 2.84
N SER A 672 -28.95 11.77 3.58
CA SER A 672 -28.95 10.31 3.56
C SER A 672 -29.63 9.80 2.27
N SER A 673 -28.81 9.55 1.24
CA SER A 673 -29.26 8.93 -0.03
C SER A 673 -30.32 9.73 -0.81
N ALA A 674 -30.08 11.04 -0.98
CA ALA A 674 -31.01 12.03 -1.53
C ALA A 674 -31.81 11.60 -2.79
N PHE A 675 -31.18 10.93 -3.77
CA PHE A 675 -31.89 10.48 -4.97
C PHE A 675 -32.96 9.43 -4.71
N ASN A 676 -32.80 8.61 -3.67
CA ASN A 676 -33.71 7.50 -3.37
C ASN A 676 -34.93 7.97 -2.57
N THR A 677 -35.02 9.24 -2.18
CA THR A 677 -36.10 9.75 -1.32
C THR A 677 -37.09 10.67 -2.04
N ILE A 678 -36.85 10.97 -3.33
CA ILE A 678 -37.75 11.79 -4.16
C ILE A 678 -39.15 11.17 -4.20
N LEU A 679 -40.16 11.93 -3.78
CA LEU A 679 -41.56 11.53 -3.92
C LEU A 679 -42.10 12.02 -5.28
N PRO A 680 -42.56 11.12 -6.19
CA PRO A 680 -43.02 11.52 -7.51
C PRO A 680 -44.14 12.55 -7.47
N ASP A 681 -45.16 12.36 -6.63
CA ASP A 681 -46.31 13.26 -6.59
C ASP A 681 -45.93 14.67 -6.11
N ARG A 682 -45.04 14.79 -5.10
CA ARG A 682 -44.51 16.09 -4.67
C ARG A 682 -43.67 16.76 -5.77
N LEU A 683 -42.86 15.98 -6.49
CA LEU A 683 -42.12 16.51 -7.64
C LEU A 683 -43.08 17.06 -8.71
N ILE A 684 -44.15 16.35 -9.03
CA ILE A 684 -45.10 16.76 -10.07
C ILE A 684 -45.76 18.09 -9.75
N VAL A 685 -46.20 18.30 -8.49
CA VAL A 685 -46.77 19.59 -8.06
C VAL A 685 -45.80 20.73 -8.35
N LYS A 686 -44.53 20.58 -7.92
CA LYS A 686 -43.48 21.57 -8.17
C LYS A 686 -43.21 21.80 -9.66
N LEU A 687 -43.24 20.74 -10.49
CA LEU A 687 -43.01 20.88 -11.93
C LEU A 687 -44.14 21.65 -12.62
N LEU A 688 -45.39 21.43 -12.21
CA LEU A 688 -46.54 22.17 -12.71
C LEU A 688 -46.44 23.66 -12.33
N GLU A 689 -46.03 23.97 -11.09
CA GLU A 689 -45.81 25.35 -10.62
C GLU A 689 -44.70 26.08 -11.40
N ILE A 690 -43.63 25.38 -11.80
CA ILE A 690 -42.56 25.93 -12.65
C ILE A 690 -43.05 26.19 -14.09
N GLY A 691 -44.20 25.62 -14.50
CA GLY A 691 -44.78 25.79 -15.81
C GLY A 691 -44.45 24.68 -16.81
N LEU A 692 -44.09 23.47 -16.36
CA LEU A 692 -43.95 22.33 -17.28
C LEU A 692 -45.32 21.86 -17.79
N PRO A 693 -45.43 21.42 -19.07
CA PRO A 693 -46.67 20.86 -19.60
C PRO A 693 -47.17 19.64 -18.80
N SER A 694 -48.48 19.57 -18.57
CA SER A 694 -49.10 18.50 -17.77
C SER A 694 -48.81 17.09 -18.31
N THR A 695 -48.76 16.94 -19.64
CA THR A 695 -48.40 15.68 -20.32
C THR A 695 -46.97 15.22 -19.99
N THR A 696 -46.03 16.17 -19.90
CA THR A 696 -44.62 15.92 -19.55
C THR A 696 -44.52 15.55 -18.07
N CYS A 697 -45.26 16.24 -17.19
CA CYS A 697 -45.34 15.91 -15.77
C CYS A 697 -45.91 14.50 -15.55
N ARG A 698 -47.01 14.13 -16.23
CA ARG A 698 -47.56 12.77 -16.16
C ARG A 698 -46.57 11.69 -16.62
N TRP A 699 -45.84 11.96 -17.70
CA TRP A 699 -44.80 11.06 -18.20
C TRP A 699 -43.65 10.91 -17.19
N ILE A 700 -43.23 12.00 -16.52
CA ILE A 700 -42.21 11.95 -15.44
C ILE A 700 -42.73 11.16 -14.24
N ARG A 701 -44.02 11.29 -13.90
CA ARG A 701 -44.62 10.49 -12.81
C ARG A 701 -44.51 9.00 -13.13
N ASP A 702 -44.96 8.58 -14.31
CA ASP A 702 -44.87 7.18 -14.72
C ASP A 702 -43.41 6.68 -14.86
N PHE A 703 -42.47 7.56 -15.22
CA PHE A 703 -41.04 7.25 -15.20
C PHE A 703 -40.52 6.89 -13.81
N LEU A 704 -41.05 7.50 -12.76
CA LEU A 704 -40.60 7.31 -11.38
C LEU A 704 -41.40 6.23 -10.63
N SER A 705 -42.59 5.89 -11.09
CA SER A 705 -43.51 4.90 -10.50
C SER A 705 -43.42 3.50 -11.12
N ASP A 706 -43.79 2.50 -10.33
CA ASP A 706 -43.80 1.07 -10.70
C ASP A 706 -42.48 0.59 -11.33
N ARG A 707 -41.36 1.07 -10.77
CA ARG A 707 -40.02 0.71 -11.25
C ARG A 707 -39.59 -0.60 -10.62
N VAL A 708 -39.20 -1.56 -11.46
CA VAL A 708 -38.67 -2.83 -10.97
C VAL A 708 -37.15 -2.75 -10.81
N GLN A 709 -36.64 -3.07 -9.62
CA GLN A 709 -35.20 -3.19 -9.38
C GLN A 709 -34.79 -4.61 -8.97
N ARG A 710 -33.54 -4.97 -9.30
CA ARG A 710 -32.84 -6.15 -8.79
C ARG A 710 -31.40 -5.79 -8.49
N VAL A 711 -30.80 -6.31 -7.42
CA VAL A 711 -29.39 -6.13 -7.08
C VAL A 711 -28.56 -7.31 -7.59
N ARG A 712 -27.42 -7.03 -8.23
CA ARG A 712 -26.48 -8.03 -8.72
C ARG A 712 -25.15 -7.95 -8.00
N VAL A 713 -24.79 -9.02 -7.27
CA VAL A 713 -23.51 -9.19 -6.57
C VAL A 713 -22.81 -10.41 -7.16
N GLY A 714 -21.75 -10.18 -7.94
CA GLY A 714 -21.05 -11.28 -8.62
C GLY A 714 -21.96 -12.01 -9.61
N PRO A 715 -22.11 -13.35 -9.48
CA PRO A 715 -23.05 -14.14 -10.28
C PRO A 715 -24.47 -14.14 -9.70
N HIS A 716 -24.69 -13.65 -8.47
CA HIS A 716 -25.99 -13.71 -7.80
C HIS A 716 -26.86 -12.50 -8.11
N LEU A 717 -28.15 -12.74 -8.29
CA LEU A 717 -29.18 -11.73 -8.54
C LEU A 717 -30.27 -11.86 -7.48
N SER A 718 -30.66 -10.75 -6.86
CA SER A 718 -31.74 -10.70 -5.87
C SER A 718 -33.12 -10.90 -6.51
N SER A 719 -34.13 -11.01 -5.64
CA SER A 719 -35.53 -10.89 -6.01
C SER A 719 -35.85 -9.52 -6.65
N ALA A 720 -36.98 -9.44 -7.36
CA ALA A 720 -37.46 -8.20 -7.95
C ALA A 720 -38.28 -7.40 -6.93
N LEU A 721 -37.95 -6.13 -6.73
CA LEU A 721 -38.74 -5.20 -5.92
C LEU A 721 -39.33 -4.11 -6.81
N SER A 722 -40.61 -3.80 -6.61
CA SER A 722 -41.25 -2.62 -7.20
C SER A 722 -41.03 -1.41 -6.30
N LEU A 723 -40.68 -0.27 -6.90
CA LEU A 723 -40.42 0.99 -6.22
C LEU A 723 -41.21 2.13 -6.84
N ASN A 724 -41.82 2.94 -5.98
CA ASN A 724 -42.49 4.18 -6.30
C ASN A 724 -41.79 5.41 -5.72
N THR A 725 -40.76 5.21 -4.87
CA THR A 725 -39.98 6.30 -4.30
C THR A 725 -38.57 6.36 -4.88
N GLY A 726 -38.09 7.59 -5.07
CA GLY A 726 -36.75 7.89 -5.55
C GLY A 726 -36.59 7.84 -7.06
N SER A 727 -35.37 8.12 -7.51
CA SER A 727 -34.95 8.05 -8.91
C SER A 727 -33.67 7.22 -9.03
N PRO A 728 -33.55 6.30 -10.01
CA PRO A 728 -32.40 5.41 -10.08
C PRO A 728 -31.07 6.16 -10.30
N GLN A 729 -30.05 5.81 -9.53
CA GLN A 729 -28.70 6.39 -9.65
C GLN A 729 -27.96 5.83 -10.87
N GLY A 730 -27.90 6.59 -11.97
CA GLY A 730 -27.28 6.16 -13.23
C GLY A 730 -28.14 6.36 -14.47
N CYS A 731 -29.37 6.83 -14.28
CA CYS A 731 -30.25 7.38 -15.32
C CYS A 731 -29.81 8.80 -15.72
N VAL A 732 -30.25 9.23 -16.90
CA VAL A 732 -29.93 10.53 -17.49
C VAL A 732 -30.78 11.65 -16.88
N LEU A 733 -32.03 11.38 -16.55
CA LEU A 733 -32.97 12.36 -16.00
C LEU A 733 -32.83 12.55 -14.48
N SER A 734 -32.47 11.52 -13.70
CA SER A 734 -32.40 11.61 -12.23
C SER A 734 -31.67 12.86 -11.70
N PRO A 735 -30.49 13.24 -12.23
CA PRO A 735 -29.79 14.45 -11.80
C PRO A 735 -30.61 15.75 -11.96
N LEU A 736 -31.30 15.89 -13.09
CA LEU A 736 -32.13 17.07 -13.38
C LEU A 736 -33.37 17.07 -12.50
N LEU A 737 -34.03 15.92 -12.35
CA LEU A 737 -35.24 15.80 -11.53
C LEU A 737 -34.96 16.14 -10.06
N TYR A 738 -33.80 15.73 -9.51
CA TYR A 738 -33.40 16.11 -8.16
C TYR A 738 -33.16 17.62 -8.02
N THR A 739 -32.52 18.25 -9.01
CA THR A 739 -32.35 19.70 -9.03
C THR A 739 -33.69 20.43 -9.07
N LEU A 740 -34.67 19.94 -9.83
CA LEU A 740 -36.02 20.51 -9.88
C LEU A 740 -36.80 20.25 -8.59
N TYR A 741 -36.61 19.08 -7.97
CA TYR A 741 -37.22 18.73 -6.69
C TYR A 741 -36.83 19.69 -5.55
N THR A 742 -35.58 20.17 -5.60
CA THR A 742 -34.97 21.00 -4.56
C THR A 742 -34.90 22.49 -4.94
N HIS A 743 -35.56 22.91 -6.04
CA HIS A 743 -35.40 24.27 -6.60
C HIS A 743 -35.90 25.39 -5.68
N ASP A 744 -36.92 25.10 -4.88
CA ASP A 744 -37.58 25.95 -3.89
C ASP A 744 -36.86 25.99 -2.53
N CYS A 745 -35.81 25.17 -2.36
CA CYS A 745 -34.89 25.28 -1.22
C CYS A 745 -33.98 26.51 -1.42
N VAL A 746 -34.52 27.69 -1.13
CA VAL A 746 -33.86 28.99 -1.22
C VAL A 746 -33.88 29.69 0.13
N SER A 747 -32.95 30.61 0.37
CA SER A 747 -32.90 31.39 1.61
C SER A 747 -34.13 32.28 1.76
N THR A 748 -34.66 32.41 2.99
CA THR A 748 -35.77 33.34 3.28
C THR A 748 -35.29 34.70 3.76
N HIS A 749 -34.06 34.79 4.28
CA HIS A 749 -33.49 36.04 4.80
C HIS A 749 -32.29 36.52 3.95
N PRO A 750 -32.13 37.83 3.70
CA PRO A 750 -31.02 38.36 2.91
C PRO A 750 -29.64 38.12 3.54
N ASP A 751 -29.57 37.96 4.87
CA ASP A 751 -28.34 37.60 5.58
C ASP A 751 -28.01 36.11 5.52
N ASN A 752 -28.82 35.31 4.82
CA ASN A 752 -28.53 33.91 4.56
C ASN A 752 -28.42 33.64 3.06
N ALA A 753 -27.61 32.65 2.69
CA ALA A 753 -27.60 32.12 1.33
C ALA A 753 -27.56 30.60 1.35
N VAL A 754 -28.40 29.97 0.53
CA VAL A 754 -28.41 28.52 0.33
C VAL A 754 -27.75 28.22 -1.01
N ILE A 755 -26.57 27.61 -0.98
CA ILE A 755 -25.76 27.28 -2.15
C ILE A 755 -25.82 25.78 -2.38
N LYS A 756 -26.17 25.37 -3.60
CA LYS A 756 -26.42 23.97 -3.93
C LYS A 756 -25.51 23.51 -5.07
N PHE A 757 -24.96 22.32 -4.93
CA PHE A 757 -24.32 21.58 -6.01
C PHE A 757 -24.84 20.14 -5.98
N ALA A 758 -25.94 19.90 -6.69
CA ALA A 758 -26.70 18.65 -6.60
C ALA A 758 -27.21 18.46 -5.17
N ASP A 759 -26.85 17.35 -4.53
CA ASP A 759 -27.16 17.04 -3.14
C ASP A 759 -26.32 17.83 -2.12
N ASP A 760 -25.09 18.23 -2.47
CA ASP A 760 -24.26 19.05 -1.59
C ASP A 760 -24.90 20.44 -1.39
N THR A 761 -25.43 20.69 -0.20
CA THR A 761 -26.10 21.95 0.16
C THR A 761 -25.32 22.67 1.24
N THR A 762 -25.13 23.98 1.09
CA THR A 762 -24.40 24.82 2.05
C THR A 762 -25.23 26.03 2.43
N VAL A 763 -25.53 26.18 3.72
CA VAL A 763 -26.15 27.38 4.26
C VAL A 763 -25.07 28.32 4.75
N VAL A 764 -25.06 29.55 4.25
CA VAL A 764 -24.15 30.62 4.64
C VAL A 764 -24.92 31.62 5.48
N GLY A 765 -24.65 31.70 6.77
CA GLY A 765 -25.21 32.72 7.67
C GLY A 765 -24.24 33.89 7.84
N LEU A 766 -24.72 35.10 7.56
CA LEU A 766 -23.96 36.35 7.62
C LEU A 766 -24.32 37.11 8.91
N ILE A 767 -23.52 36.93 9.95
CA ILE A 767 -23.87 37.44 11.27
C ILE A 767 -23.36 38.87 11.49
N SER A 768 -24.27 39.76 11.90
CA SER A 768 -24.00 41.16 12.24
C SER A 768 -24.31 41.41 13.71
N GLY A 769 -23.43 42.11 14.44
CA GLY A 769 -23.69 42.47 15.84
C GLY A 769 -23.81 41.31 16.82
N GLY A 770 -23.57 40.07 16.39
CA GLY A 770 -23.81 38.87 17.22
C GLY A 770 -25.19 38.25 17.06
N ASP A 771 -26.08 38.84 16.26
CA ASP A 771 -27.44 38.34 16.05
C ASP A 771 -27.48 37.12 15.12
N GLU A 772 -27.73 35.94 15.69
CA GLU A 772 -27.83 34.68 14.96
C GLU A 772 -29.28 34.26 14.63
N THR A 773 -30.27 35.09 14.95
CA THR A 773 -31.70 34.72 14.82
C THR A 773 -32.05 34.29 13.40
N ALA A 774 -31.67 35.09 12.39
CA ALA A 774 -31.91 34.78 10.99
C ALA A 774 -31.27 33.45 10.56
N TYR A 775 -30.02 33.20 10.95
CA TYR A 775 -29.32 31.96 10.60
C TYR A 775 -29.94 30.73 11.27
N ARG A 776 -30.29 30.84 12.56
CA ARG A 776 -30.91 29.72 13.29
C ARG A 776 -32.31 29.40 12.78
N ALA A 777 -33.11 30.42 12.47
CA ALA A 777 -34.41 30.26 11.84
C ALA A 777 -34.29 29.59 10.46
N GLU A 778 -33.26 29.92 9.69
CA GLU A 778 -32.98 29.30 8.39
C GLU A 778 -32.61 27.83 8.51
N VAL A 779 -31.79 27.46 9.50
CA VAL A 779 -31.42 26.07 9.75
C VAL A 779 -32.64 25.25 10.18
N GLN A 780 -33.49 25.80 11.06
CA GLN A 780 -34.72 25.12 11.48
C GLN A 780 -35.66 24.93 10.29
N ARG A 781 -35.91 26.00 9.52
CA ARG A 781 -36.73 25.96 8.31
C ARG A 781 -36.21 24.97 7.27
N LEU A 782 -34.89 24.86 7.12
CA LEU A 782 -34.29 23.85 6.25
C LEU A 782 -34.63 22.44 6.75
N SER A 783 -34.57 22.19 8.06
CA SER A 783 -34.96 20.92 8.66
C SER A 783 -36.42 20.59 8.39
N ASP A 784 -37.31 21.54 8.63
CA ASP A 784 -38.76 21.40 8.39
C ASP A 784 -39.03 21.15 6.90
N TRP A 785 -38.41 21.94 6.02
CA TRP A 785 -38.50 21.76 4.56
C TRP A 785 -37.99 20.38 4.12
N CYS A 786 -36.96 19.83 4.77
CA CYS A 786 -36.48 18.49 4.47
C CYS A 786 -37.51 17.42 4.84
N VAL A 787 -38.18 17.55 5.99
CA VAL A 787 -39.31 16.67 6.38
C VAL A 787 -40.46 16.79 5.36
N ASP A 788 -40.83 18.00 4.99
CA ASP A 788 -41.85 18.30 3.98
C ASP A 788 -41.47 17.87 2.56
N ASN A 789 -40.22 17.45 2.34
CA ASN A 789 -39.75 16.94 1.06
C ASN A 789 -39.20 15.53 1.16
N ASN A 790 -39.47 14.80 2.25
CA ASN A 790 -38.99 13.43 2.45
C ASN A 790 -37.47 13.32 2.20
N LEU A 791 -36.71 14.26 2.74
CA LEU A 791 -35.25 14.29 2.67
C LEU A 791 -34.69 14.07 4.07
N ASP A 792 -33.91 13.00 4.23
CA ASP A 792 -33.30 12.68 5.51
C ASP A 792 -31.96 13.41 5.67
N LEU A 793 -31.87 14.29 6.66
CA LEU A 793 -30.62 14.96 7.02
C LEU A 793 -29.69 14.03 7.78
N ASN A 794 -28.42 13.98 7.38
CA ASN A 794 -27.38 13.27 8.11
C ASN A 794 -26.62 14.24 9.02
N THR A 795 -27.10 14.42 10.24
CA THR A 795 -26.50 15.27 11.29
C THR A 795 -25.05 14.90 11.58
N THR A 796 -24.71 13.61 11.61
CA THR A 796 -23.34 13.13 11.88
C THR A 796 -22.32 13.52 10.79
N LYS A 797 -22.77 13.70 9.55
CA LYS A 797 -21.91 14.13 8.43
C LYS A 797 -22.05 15.61 8.11
N THR A 798 -23.14 16.23 8.53
CA THR A 798 -23.33 17.67 8.48
C THR A 798 -22.30 18.31 9.40
N LYS A 799 -21.61 19.33 8.89
CA LYS A 799 -20.54 20.03 9.63
C LYS A 799 -20.73 21.52 9.56
N GLU A 800 -20.37 22.19 10.65
CA GLU A 800 -20.33 23.64 10.71
C GLU A 800 -18.89 24.14 10.67
N LEU A 801 -18.64 25.17 9.86
CA LEU A 801 -17.39 25.92 9.86
C LEU A 801 -17.68 27.40 10.14
N VAL A 802 -17.05 27.96 11.17
CA VAL A 802 -17.24 29.36 11.56
C VAL A 802 -16.03 30.19 11.19
N VAL A 803 -16.25 31.24 10.39
CA VAL A 803 -15.22 32.19 9.99
C VAL A 803 -15.38 33.47 10.81
N ASP A 804 -14.54 33.62 11.85
CA ASP A 804 -14.60 34.74 12.78
C ASP A 804 -13.22 35.38 13.01
N PHE A 805 -13.05 36.60 12.48
CA PHE A 805 -11.85 37.43 12.61
C PHE A 805 -12.00 38.58 13.61
N ARG A 806 -13.07 38.60 14.41
CA ARG A 806 -13.26 39.62 15.46
C ARG A 806 -12.16 39.47 16.52
N ARG A 807 -11.66 40.61 17.04
CA ARG A 807 -10.61 40.64 18.08
C ARG A 807 -11.13 40.11 19.42
N ARG A 808 -12.37 40.44 19.77
CA ARG A 808 -13.08 39.90 20.94
C ARG A 808 -14.10 38.90 20.41
N LYS A 809 -13.92 37.63 20.74
CA LYS A 809 -14.82 36.54 20.34
C LYS A 809 -15.72 36.21 21.52
N SER A 810 -17.02 36.34 21.32
CA SER A 810 -18.01 35.79 22.26
C SER A 810 -18.05 34.27 22.09
N GLU A 811 -18.41 33.55 23.15
CA GLU A 811 -18.66 32.12 23.03
C GLU A 811 -19.86 31.88 22.10
N LEU A 812 -19.63 31.10 21.04
CA LEU A 812 -20.62 30.84 20.00
C LEU A 812 -21.36 29.55 20.31
N GLN A 813 -22.66 29.67 20.59
CA GLN A 813 -23.51 28.53 20.88
C GLN A 813 -23.55 27.54 19.70
N PRO A 814 -23.46 26.22 19.94
CA PRO A 814 -23.64 25.20 18.91
C PRO A 814 -24.97 25.35 18.17
N VAL A 815 -25.02 24.85 16.94
CA VAL A 815 -26.27 24.69 16.18
C VAL A 815 -26.76 23.27 16.42
N SER A 816 -28.04 23.11 16.72
CA SER A 816 -28.70 21.82 16.80
C SER A 816 -29.66 21.65 15.62
N ILE A 817 -29.75 20.42 15.11
CA ILE A 817 -30.71 19.99 14.09
C ILE A 817 -31.41 18.76 14.65
N ASN A 818 -32.74 18.78 14.75
CA ASN A 818 -33.55 17.68 15.31
C ASN A 818 -33.08 17.20 16.70
N GLY A 819 -32.62 18.13 17.55
CA GLY A 819 -32.12 17.82 18.90
C GLY A 819 -30.66 17.38 18.98
N GLU A 820 -29.97 17.14 17.86
CA GLU A 820 -28.56 16.76 17.83
C GLU A 820 -27.65 17.96 17.52
N CYS A 821 -26.56 18.11 18.28
CA CYS A 821 -25.57 19.17 18.05
C CYS A 821 -24.71 18.87 16.80
N VAL A 822 -24.65 19.84 15.88
CA VAL A 822 -23.78 19.78 14.71
C VAL A 822 -22.32 19.99 15.12
N GLU A 823 -21.44 19.12 14.65
CA GLU A 823 -19.99 19.24 14.91
C GLU A 823 -19.41 20.47 14.21
N ARG A 824 -18.73 21.32 14.98
CA ARG A 824 -17.95 22.45 14.47
C ARG A 824 -16.52 22.01 14.14
N VAL A 825 -16.07 22.30 12.92
CA VAL A 825 -14.76 21.90 12.40
C VAL A 825 -13.89 23.11 12.06
N SER A 826 -12.56 22.92 12.14
CA SER A 826 -11.57 23.95 11.75
C SER A 826 -11.26 23.93 10.25
N SER A 827 -11.52 22.81 9.56
CA SER A 827 -11.31 22.62 8.13
C SER A 827 -12.38 21.69 7.56
N PHE A 828 -12.96 22.04 6.42
CA PHE A 828 -13.94 21.20 5.73
C PHE A 828 -13.62 21.08 4.23
N LYS A 829 -13.83 19.88 3.67
CA LYS A 829 -13.59 19.61 2.24
C LYS A 829 -14.85 19.85 1.41
N PHE A 830 -15.09 21.10 1.04
CA PHE A 830 -16.22 21.50 0.21
C PHE A 830 -15.92 21.33 -1.30
N LEU A 831 -16.72 20.53 -2.01
CA LEU A 831 -16.61 20.30 -3.46
C LEU A 831 -15.18 19.97 -3.94
N GLY A 832 -14.44 19.22 -3.12
CA GLY A 832 -13.08 18.79 -3.41
C GLY A 832 -11.95 19.72 -2.97
N VAL A 833 -12.26 20.89 -2.41
CA VAL A 833 -11.31 21.90 -1.93
C VAL A 833 -11.44 22.02 -0.41
N HIS A 834 -10.32 22.08 0.31
CA HIS A 834 -10.36 22.34 1.76
C HIS A 834 -10.50 23.84 2.05
N ILE A 835 -11.46 24.19 2.90
CA ILE A 835 -11.68 25.54 3.43
C ILE A 835 -11.37 25.51 4.92
N ASP A 836 -10.43 26.34 5.35
CA ASP A 836 -10.02 26.48 6.75
C ASP A 836 -10.74 27.70 7.41
N THR A 837 -10.99 27.68 8.73
CA THR A 837 -11.68 28.76 9.46
C THR A 837 -10.97 30.11 9.42
N ASP A 838 -9.65 30.08 9.25
CA ASP A 838 -8.80 31.26 9.09
C ASP A 838 -8.70 31.74 7.62
N LEU A 839 -9.38 31.04 6.71
CA LEU A 839 -9.30 31.21 5.26
C LEU A 839 -7.86 31.19 4.73
N GLN A 840 -6.95 30.56 5.46
CA GLN A 840 -5.67 30.14 4.92
C GLN A 840 -5.90 28.90 4.06
N TRP A 841 -4.97 28.65 3.13
CA TRP A 841 -5.09 27.57 2.16
C TRP A 841 -4.09 26.44 2.44
N SER A 842 -3.62 26.33 3.68
CA SER A 842 -2.56 25.40 4.11
C SER A 842 -3.01 23.95 3.98
N SER A 843 -4.22 23.62 4.44
CA SER A 843 -4.79 22.26 4.35
C SER A 843 -4.98 21.83 2.89
N ASN A 844 -5.55 22.74 2.08
CA ASN A 844 -5.81 22.48 0.66
C ASN A 844 -4.50 22.29 -0.12
N THR A 845 -3.56 23.23 0.02
CA THR A 845 -2.28 23.18 -0.72
C THR A 845 -1.44 21.96 -0.32
N SER A 846 -1.44 21.57 0.96
CA SER A 846 -0.77 20.36 1.43
C SER A 846 -1.37 19.09 0.83
N ALA A 847 -2.71 18.99 0.78
CA ALA A 847 -3.40 17.86 0.15
C ALA A 847 -3.11 17.77 -1.36
N VAL A 848 -3.17 18.91 -2.07
CA VAL A 848 -2.85 19.02 -3.49
C VAL A 848 -1.39 18.63 -3.76
N LEU A 849 -0.46 19.14 -2.95
CA LEU A 849 0.97 18.87 -3.08
C LEU A 849 1.28 17.39 -2.88
N LYS A 850 0.75 16.77 -1.81
CA LYS A 850 0.92 15.34 -1.54
C LYS A 850 0.45 14.49 -2.72
N LYS A 851 -0.74 14.78 -3.25
CA LYS A 851 -1.32 14.07 -4.39
C LYS A 851 -0.51 14.28 -5.68
N ALA A 852 -0.02 15.49 -5.93
CA ALA A 852 0.80 15.79 -7.10
C ALA A 852 2.18 15.13 -7.03
N GLN A 853 2.83 15.12 -5.85
CA GLN A 853 4.11 14.45 -5.62
C GLN A 853 4.03 12.92 -5.81
N GLN A 854 2.95 12.30 -5.32
CA GLN A 854 2.68 10.88 -5.57
C GLN A 854 2.62 10.58 -7.08
N ARG A 855 1.95 11.43 -7.87
CA ARG A 855 1.83 11.26 -9.33
C ARG A 855 3.13 11.55 -10.07
N LEU A 856 3.99 12.41 -9.51
CA LEU A 856 5.31 12.71 -10.04
C LEU A 856 6.25 11.49 -10.02
N HIS A 857 6.07 10.59 -9.03
CA HIS A 857 6.79 9.32 -9.01
C HIS A 857 6.49 8.49 -10.27
N PHE A 858 5.23 8.45 -10.71
CA PHE A 858 4.84 7.73 -11.93
C PHE A 858 5.41 8.38 -13.18
N LEU A 859 5.47 9.71 -13.24
CA LEU A 859 6.14 10.41 -14.33
C LEU A 859 7.64 10.05 -14.41
N ARG A 860 8.32 9.88 -13.27
CA ARG A 860 9.72 9.42 -13.23
C ARG A 860 9.88 7.98 -13.72
N ILE A 861 8.95 7.09 -13.35
CA ILE A 861 8.94 5.71 -13.84
C ILE A 861 8.78 5.72 -15.36
N LEU A 862 7.77 6.44 -15.88
CA LEU A 862 7.53 6.57 -17.32
C LEU A 862 8.75 7.06 -18.08
N ARG A 863 9.46 8.07 -17.55
CA ARG A 863 10.70 8.55 -18.15
C ARG A 863 11.81 7.49 -18.16
N LYS A 864 11.95 6.69 -17.09
CA LYS A 864 12.91 5.57 -17.04
C LYS A 864 12.60 4.47 -18.08
N MET A 865 11.36 4.38 -18.55
CA MET A 865 10.95 3.47 -19.62
C MET A 865 11.14 4.05 -21.02
N ASP A 866 11.76 5.22 -21.11
CA ASP A 866 12.09 5.91 -22.36
C ASP A 866 10.86 6.23 -23.23
N LEU A 867 9.73 6.58 -22.62
CA LEU A 867 8.55 7.05 -23.37
C LEU A 867 8.84 8.37 -24.11
N LYS A 868 8.17 8.54 -25.25
CA LYS A 868 8.16 9.78 -26.03
C LYS A 868 7.73 10.98 -25.18
N LYS A 869 8.35 12.14 -25.41
CA LYS A 869 8.14 13.36 -24.61
C LYS A 869 6.68 13.83 -24.67
N GLU A 870 6.03 13.67 -25.81
CA GLU A 870 4.64 14.05 -26.05
C GLU A 870 3.70 13.29 -25.09
N LEU A 871 3.91 11.98 -24.94
CA LEU A 871 3.12 11.14 -24.04
C LEU A 871 3.36 11.47 -22.57
N LEU A 872 4.60 11.81 -22.20
CA LEU A 872 4.92 12.28 -20.85
C LEU A 872 4.22 13.61 -20.54
N THR A 873 4.17 14.52 -21.50
CA THR A 873 3.42 15.78 -21.39
C THR A 873 1.92 15.54 -21.26
N VAL A 874 1.35 14.62 -22.06
CA VAL A 874 -0.07 14.22 -21.95
C VAL A 874 -0.35 13.65 -20.56
N PHE A 875 0.51 12.74 -20.06
CA PHE A 875 0.39 12.19 -18.73
C PHE A 875 0.46 13.27 -17.65
N TYR A 876 1.42 14.21 -17.75
CA TYR A 876 1.53 15.35 -16.83
C TYR A 876 0.24 16.18 -16.83
N ARG A 877 -0.28 16.56 -18.01
CA ARG A 877 -1.51 17.35 -18.12
C ARG A 877 -2.71 16.63 -17.48
N CYS A 878 -2.86 15.33 -17.77
CA CYS A 878 -4.01 14.55 -17.30
C CYS A 878 -3.93 14.19 -15.81
N SER A 879 -2.73 13.96 -15.28
CA SER A 879 -2.55 13.42 -13.94
C SER A 879 -2.03 14.43 -12.94
N ILE A 880 -1.13 15.34 -13.30
CA ILE A 880 -0.49 16.27 -12.37
C ILE A 880 -1.12 17.66 -12.49
N GLU A 881 -1.12 18.24 -13.70
CA GLU A 881 -1.69 19.57 -13.95
C GLU A 881 -3.16 19.62 -13.58
N SER A 882 -3.95 18.59 -13.91
CA SER A 882 -5.36 18.49 -13.55
C SER A 882 -5.62 18.57 -12.04
N VAL A 883 -4.69 18.10 -11.21
CA VAL A 883 -4.78 18.20 -9.74
C VAL A 883 -4.38 19.59 -9.27
N LEU A 884 -3.29 20.13 -9.84
CA LEU A 884 -2.79 21.47 -9.48
C LEU A 884 -3.76 22.58 -9.90
N THR A 885 -4.52 22.38 -10.97
CA THR A 885 -5.41 23.40 -11.55
C THR A 885 -6.88 23.27 -11.13
N TYR A 886 -7.23 22.25 -10.33
CA TYR A 886 -8.60 22.08 -9.83
C TYR A 886 -8.99 23.25 -8.92
N CYS A 887 -10.03 23.99 -9.32
CA CYS A 887 -10.52 25.22 -8.66
C CYS A 887 -9.41 26.25 -8.35
N ILE A 888 -8.35 26.30 -9.16
CA ILE A 888 -7.16 27.14 -8.89
C ILE A 888 -7.49 28.63 -8.82
N GLY A 889 -8.54 29.09 -9.52
CA GLY A 889 -9.00 30.48 -9.50
C GLY A 889 -9.39 30.96 -8.10
N VAL A 890 -9.85 30.05 -7.24
CA VAL A 890 -10.35 30.35 -5.89
C VAL A 890 -9.22 30.52 -4.88
N TRP A 891 -8.26 29.59 -4.83
CA TRP A 891 -7.34 29.47 -3.70
C TRP A 891 -5.92 29.96 -3.99
N PHE A 892 -5.48 29.98 -5.26
CA PHE A 892 -4.07 30.24 -5.57
C PHE A 892 -3.59 31.65 -5.22
N SER A 893 -4.40 32.67 -5.50
CA SER A 893 -4.05 34.08 -5.24
C SER A 893 -4.06 34.42 -3.74
N SER A 894 -4.70 33.62 -2.90
CA SER A 894 -4.70 33.80 -1.45
C SER A 894 -3.66 32.92 -0.74
N CYS A 895 -2.95 32.06 -1.47
CA CYS A 895 -1.86 31.26 -0.90
C CYS A 895 -0.63 32.09 -0.55
N THR A 896 0.09 31.69 0.49
CA THR A 896 1.39 32.28 0.85
C THR A 896 2.43 32.07 -0.25
N THR A 897 3.44 32.93 -0.30
CA THR A 897 4.58 32.80 -1.23
C THR A 897 5.28 31.44 -1.09
N ALA A 898 5.39 30.92 0.13
CA ALA A 898 5.99 29.61 0.39
C ALA A 898 5.18 28.48 -0.27
N HIS A 899 3.85 28.47 -0.12
CA HIS A 899 2.98 27.47 -0.76
C HIS A 899 3.03 27.56 -2.28
N ARG A 900 2.99 28.77 -2.86
CA ARG A 900 3.11 28.95 -4.32
C ARG A 900 4.45 28.43 -4.84
N LYS A 901 5.56 28.73 -4.16
CA LYS A 901 6.89 28.19 -4.50
C LYS A 901 6.91 26.67 -4.40
N ALA A 902 6.29 26.08 -3.37
CA ALA A 902 6.21 24.64 -3.20
C ALA A 902 5.45 23.94 -4.35
N LEU A 903 4.30 24.48 -4.76
CA LEU A 903 3.53 23.96 -5.89
C LEU A 903 4.28 24.15 -7.22
N GLN A 904 4.92 25.31 -7.43
CA GLN A 904 5.73 25.55 -8.63
C GLN A 904 6.91 24.58 -8.73
N ARG A 905 7.52 24.17 -7.61
CA ARG A 905 8.58 23.14 -7.61
C ARG A 905 8.12 21.81 -8.21
N VAL A 906 6.83 21.45 -8.08
CA VAL A 906 6.29 20.25 -8.71
C VAL A 906 6.33 20.37 -10.24
N ILE A 907 5.89 21.51 -10.78
CA ILE A 907 5.95 21.77 -12.22
C ILE A 907 7.39 21.79 -12.71
N ASN A 908 8.30 22.48 -12.00
CA ASN A 908 9.71 22.54 -12.36
C ASN A 908 10.36 21.15 -12.38
N MET A 909 10.00 20.29 -11.42
CA MET A 909 10.47 18.91 -11.39
C MET A 909 9.88 18.09 -12.55
N ALA A 910 8.59 18.25 -12.86
CA ALA A 910 7.96 17.58 -14.00
C ALA A 910 8.61 18.00 -15.33
N GLN A 911 8.83 19.30 -15.52
CA GLN A 911 9.55 19.87 -16.67
C GLN A 911 10.94 19.26 -16.81
N LYS A 912 11.72 19.15 -15.72
CA LYS A 912 13.04 18.50 -15.72
C LYS A 912 12.96 17.02 -16.12
N ILE A 913 11.96 16.29 -15.62
CA ILE A 913 11.77 14.87 -15.95
C ILE A 913 11.42 14.68 -17.43
N ILE A 914 10.53 15.53 -17.97
CA ILE A 914 10.07 15.45 -19.36
C ILE A 914 11.14 15.94 -20.33
N GLY A 915 11.91 16.96 -19.95
CA GLY A 915 12.84 17.65 -20.85
C GLY A 915 12.12 18.51 -21.89
N HIS A 916 11.01 19.14 -21.49
CA HIS A 916 10.22 20.09 -22.29
C HIS A 916 9.64 21.18 -21.37
N PRO A 917 9.72 22.48 -21.73
CA PRO A 917 9.13 23.57 -20.95
C PRO A 917 7.63 23.36 -20.71
N LEU A 918 7.19 23.61 -19.48
CA LEU A 918 5.80 23.56 -19.06
C LEU A 918 5.35 24.96 -18.63
N PRO A 919 4.07 25.33 -18.84
CA PRO A 919 3.54 26.60 -18.35
C PRO A 919 3.72 26.74 -16.84
N SER A 920 4.05 27.94 -16.36
CA SER A 920 4.15 28.16 -14.91
C SER A 920 2.78 28.06 -14.26
N LEU A 921 2.75 27.77 -12.96
CA LEU A 921 1.49 27.68 -12.21
C LEU A 921 0.74 29.03 -12.23
N LYS A 922 1.49 30.14 -12.27
CA LYS A 922 0.92 31.50 -12.37
C LYS A 922 0.26 31.73 -13.73
N ASP A 923 0.85 31.23 -14.81
CA ASP A 923 0.28 31.37 -16.16
C ASP A 923 -0.98 30.51 -16.30
N LEU A 924 -0.94 29.29 -15.77
CA LEU A 924 -2.10 28.40 -15.70
C LEU A 924 -3.23 29.06 -14.90
N TYR A 925 -2.92 29.60 -13.72
CA TYR A 925 -3.89 30.36 -12.92
C TYR A 925 -4.51 31.51 -13.70
N SER A 926 -3.69 32.37 -14.30
CA SER A 926 -4.15 33.58 -15.00
C SER A 926 -5.03 33.21 -16.19
N THR A 927 -4.63 32.20 -16.96
CA THR A 927 -5.39 31.67 -18.11
C THR A 927 -6.74 31.11 -17.68
N ARG A 928 -6.77 30.30 -16.61
CA ARG A 928 -8.02 29.70 -16.08
C ARG A 928 -8.95 30.75 -15.52
N CYS A 929 -8.43 31.70 -14.76
CA CYS A 929 -9.18 32.81 -14.19
C CYS A 929 -9.82 33.68 -15.30
N LEU A 930 -9.05 34.09 -16.31
CA LEU A 930 -9.57 34.85 -17.46
C LEU A 930 -10.62 34.06 -18.25
N LYS A 931 -10.38 32.78 -18.53
CA LYS A 931 -11.34 31.93 -19.24
C LYS A 931 -12.66 31.82 -18.48
N ARG A 932 -12.59 31.62 -17.16
CA ARG A 932 -13.79 31.53 -16.32
C ARG A 932 -14.51 32.87 -16.27
N ALA A 933 -13.81 33.98 -16.03
CA ALA A 933 -14.41 35.31 -15.98
C ALA A 933 -15.11 35.69 -17.30
N ARG A 934 -14.49 35.42 -18.46
CA ARG A 934 -15.13 35.60 -19.77
C ARG A 934 -16.37 34.72 -19.95
N SER A 935 -16.36 33.51 -19.41
CA SER A 935 -17.52 32.62 -19.47
C SER A 935 -18.68 33.14 -18.60
N ILE A 936 -18.38 33.72 -17.43
CA ILE A 936 -19.36 34.38 -16.56
C ILE A 936 -19.94 35.63 -17.22
N LEU A 937 -19.09 36.45 -17.86
CA LEU A 937 -19.54 37.66 -18.57
C LEU A 937 -20.48 37.38 -19.75
N ARG A 938 -20.31 36.24 -20.43
CA ARG A 938 -21.17 35.82 -21.56
C ARG A 938 -22.54 35.30 -21.13
N ASP A 939 -22.77 35.13 -19.83
CA ASP A 939 -23.96 34.50 -19.28
C ASP A 939 -24.57 35.38 -18.18
N CYS A 940 -25.57 36.18 -18.55
CA CYS A 940 -26.25 37.09 -17.63
C CYS A 940 -27.03 36.38 -16.51
N THR A 941 -27.32 35.08 -16.67
CA THR A 941 -27.98 34.25 -15.65
C THR A 941 -27.00 33.76 -14.59
N HIS A 942 -25.69 33.95 -14.79
CA HIS A 942 -24.67 33.53 -13.83
C HIS A 942 -24.75 34.40 -12.56
N PRO A 943 -24.80 33.82 -11.34
CA PRO A 943 -24.92 34.61 -10.12
C PRO A 943 -23.75 35.61 -9.96
N GLY A 944 -22.55 35.19 -10.33
CA GLY A 944 -21.36 36.04 -10.40
C GLY A 944 -21.35 37.13 -11.48
N HIS A 945 -22.27 37.13 -12.46
CA HIS A 945 -22.29 38.12 -13.55
C HIS A 945 -22.41 39.55 -13.01
N ARG A 946 -23.30 39.76 -12.03
CA ARG A 946 -23.59 41.06 -11.41
C ARG A 946 -22.40 41.67 -10.66
N VAL A 947 -21.38 40.88 -10.35
CA VAL A 947 -20.15 41.34 -9.69
C VAL A 947 -19.28 42.14 -10.68
N PHE A 948 -19.36 41.84 -11.98
CA PHE A 948 -18.61 42.54 -13.03
C PHE A 948 -19.38 43.78 -13.51
N LYS A 949 -19.14 44.94 -12.88
CA LYS A 949 -19.77 46.21 -13.27
C LYS A 949 -18.83 47.05 -14.11
N LEU A 950 -19.22 47.46 -15.30
CA LEU A 950 -18.43 48.39 -16.12
C LEU A 950 -18.37 49.79 -15.47
N LEU A 951 -17.24 50.46 -15.64
CA LEU A 951 -17.13 51.90 -15.35
C LEU A 951 -17.87 52.71 -16.42
N PRO A 952 -18.24 53.98 -16.15
CA PRO A 952 -18.93 54.83 -17.12
C PRO A 952 -18.22 54.95 -18.47
N SER A 953 -16.89 54.81 -18.50
CA SER A 953 -16.10 54.80 -19.73
C SER A 953 -16.32 53.57 -20.63
N GLY A 954 -17.02 52.53 -20.16
CA GLY A 954 -17.30 51.29 -20.90
C GLY A 954 -16.09 50.37 -21.13
N ARG A 955 -14.86 50.82 -20.81
CA ARG A 955 -13.62 50.09 -21.14
C ARG A 955 -13.11 49.16 -20.04
N ARG A 956 -13.34 49.49 -18.78
CA ARG A 956 -12.82 48.75 -17.62
C ARG A 956 -13.93 48.40 -16.65
N PHE A 957 -13.79 47.26 -15.99
CA PHE A 957 -14.65 46.84 -14.89
C PHE A 957 -14.23 47.52 -13.58
N ARG A 958 -15.20 47.87 -12.74
CA ARG A 958 -14.99 48.45 -11.42
C ARG A 958 -14.38 47.40 -10.49
N LEU A 959 -13.19 47.68 -9.96
CA LEU A 959 -12.56 46.84 -8.95
C LEU A 959 -13.36 46.90 -7.64
N LEU A 960 -13.48 45.77 -6.94
CA LEU A 960 -14.18 45.72 -5.67
C LEU A 960 -13.34 46.42 -4.60
N ARG A 961 -13.96 47.30 -3.81
CA ARG A 961 -13.28 47.98 -2.70
C ARG A 961 -12.97 46.94 -1.62
N SER A 962 -11.69 46.71 -1.35
CA SER A 962 -11.21 45.76 -0.34
C SER A 962 -10.36 46.46 0.71
N ARG A 963 -10.68 46.29 1.99
CA ARG A 963 -9.88 46.65 3.16
C ARG A 963 -8.91 45.52 3.55
N THR A 964 -9.25 44.27 3.23
CA THR A 964 -8.40 43.10 3.56
C THR A 964 -7.78 42.45 2.32
N ASN A 965 -6.64 41.78 2.50
CA ASN A 965 -6.06 40.95 1.45
C ASN A 965 -6.95 39.75 1.07
N ARG A 966 -7.82 39.28 1.98
CA ARG A 966 -8.74 38.16 1.72
C ARG A 966 -9.72 38.49 0.59
N LEU A 967 -10.35 39.67 0.63
CA LEU A 967 -11.22 40.11 -0.47
C LEU A 967 -10.39 40.52 -1.69
N LYS A 968 -9.24 41.18 -1.48
CA LYS A 968 -8.34 41.61 -2.56
C LYS A 968 -7.91 40.44 -3.46
N ASP A 969 -7.55 39.33 -2.84
CA ASP A 969 -7.04 38.12 -3.50
C ASP A 969 -8.13 37.10 -3.86
N SER A 970 -9.40 37.41 -3.58
CA SER A 970 -10.55 36.55 -3.95
C SER A 970 -10.71 36.43 -5.48
N PHE A 971 -11.38 35.37 -5.91
CA PHE A 971 -11.57 35.06 -7.34
C PHE A 971 -12.12 36.25 -8.14
N TYR A 972 -13.26 36.83 -7.75
CA TYR A 972 -13.90 37.89 -8.54
C TYR A 972 -13.03 39.15 -8.63
N ASN A 973 -12.42 39.57 -7.52
CA ASN A 973 -11.60 40.78 -7.54
C ASN A 973 -10.34 40.58 -8.40
N ARG A 974 -9.72 39.39 -8.31
CA ARG A 974 -8.56 39.08 -9.12
C ARG A 974 -8.90 38.85 -10.59
N ALA A 975 -10.07 38.29 -10.89
CA ALA A 975 -10.60 38.18 -12.23
C ALA A 975 -10.83 39.55 -12.88
N ILE A 976 -11.45 40.50 -12.16
CA ILE A 976 -11.65 41.88 -12.62
C ILE A 976 -10.30 42.56 -12.89
N ALA A 977 -9.35 42.46 -11.94
CA ALA A 977 -8.02 43.03 -12.12
C ALA A 977 -7.29 42.45 -13.33
N LEU A 978 -7.39 41.13 -13.56
CA LEU A 978 -6.79 40.48 -14.72
C LEU A 978 -7.46 40.89 -16.02
N ILE A 979 -8.80 41.02 -16.07
CA ILE A 979 -9.50 41.50 -17.26
C ILE A 979 -9.05 42.92 -17.59
N ASN A 980 -9.05 43.83 -16.61
CA ASN A 980 -8.66 45.23 -16.79
C ASN A 980 -7.19 45.40 -17.22
N ALA A 981 -6.32 44.46 -16.87
CA ALA A 981 -4.92 44.46 -17.30
C ALA A 981 -4.73 43.92 -18.73
N ASN A 982 -5.72 43.21 -19.27
CA ASN A 982 -5.71 42.62 -20.62
C ASN A 982 -6.72 43.30 -21.57
N SER A 983 -7.37 44.39 -21.14
CA SER A 983 -8.41 45.13 -21.85
C SER A 983 -7.89 46.39 -22.50
#